data_AF-A0A4P5Z0U0-F1
#
_entry.id   AF-A0A4P5Z0U0-F1
#
_cell.length_a   1.000
_cell.length_b   1.000
_cell.length_c   1.000
_cell.angle_alpha   90.00
_cell.angle_beta   90.00
_cell.angle_gamma   90.00
#
_symmetry.space_group_name_H-M   'P 1'
#
loop_
_entity.id
_entity.type
_entity.pdbx_description
1 polymer ?
#
loop_
_entity_poly.entity_id
_entity_poly.type
_entity_poly.pdbx_seq_one_letter_code
_entity_poly.pdbx_strand_id
1 'polypeptide(L)'
;MSFSAAILTLLALLAPAAVAHSADLVLAADGKSDYQIIVPDTSPSPGLAEALNQTARLLQTAFQANGFAVPVVAEGKRDPAKPALFLGNTAFARLQGVEVAKLRGWSYVLRVSGRDVIIAGREQAGPGTGVRKSEWDRVGTAKGVTDFLRQYLGVRFLYPDLWPRQPVKSADKLDLLASPAFEFLPTPKVVVPADLNVQKTPVFDSWTAYPPRGSFYEIANNRFPRVDDPFGGHTWERAVPAKLYATHPEYFALLGGQRMNPAGANAQYCISNPEVQELFYQDLIGYLNDGYQSVDLGQPDGFRACQCGPCAKLFDTGDDWSEKLWILHRKLAERVLASHPGKTVNMTSYILTANPPKSFKEFPANVQIMLTGTNDEDFAPWRGHVVPQGFTGYIYNWCPNLSTRYTPMRTPGFIETQAKRLVANRIQSIYQDGPGTLLGLEGPVYYTMGRMFDDVTNNQAKVLVHEFCGAAFGKSAPPMLQFYDQLYHAIELYSRFLGTRDPAWAYTDIYGRRRKHLTDPLQFLGFFYTPTLLNSLETQLTQAEKLAGTDKIKTRLALVRREFDYLRGVARVVHLNHAFQIQPDRASRDRLLDAIDARNAEVASYFDERGRTKPFGNWAFTPFPPIGHDAKHLRLSHDGYQEPYSNTPFNWDTKAMRNAPLAGAKRLAASAAVGALTFDSPEWQKAAAAELVALPGAAPLTRKTAVRAVVDDTHLSVLAECELPAALMKLGAGANQEALSIYLAPVAGRDLAYRFTVGLRAGTKADAAVGFVTDTMDPRHGQFDPDWSGDWQYESRLEPEKNRWLALVKIPFKTLGVEGPKPETFWRANFARVHAAAPDRLERSLWSTTPGTKHFDDRNDFGELAFTGPATNKSAALPGKHPLQLWRDDYNSKSFELPAAWLKLPDLMPTPLAWVFRADPLEQGAKNGWQAADFNASDWVKIRVPSFWAENEGVGNIQGYGWYRTTLTLPDTWQGRGVRLLFASVDEQAWVYVNGELVREHSEKSEKKSYTDLWEMPFTAEVPAKLLKSGQPNVVVVRVHNSTANGGIWRPVLVQALPAR
;
A
#
# COMPACT_ATOMS: atom_id res chain seq x y z
N MET A 1 -6.81 16.05 76.72
CA MET A 1 -6.01 14.96 77.33
C MET A 1 -4.57 15.19 76.94
N SER A 2 -3.70 15.21 77.95
CA SER A 2 -2.30 15.64 77.91
C SER A 2 -1.33 14.62 77.27
N PHE A 3 -0.13 15.13 77.00
CA PHE A 3 1.21 14.50 76.93
C PHE A 3 1.90 14.37 75.57
N SER A 4 2.91 15.24 75.41
CA SER A 4 4.34 14.99 75.08
C SER A 4 4.69 14.32 73.74
N ALA A 5 5.76 14.67 73.01
CA ALA A 5 7.03 15.26 73.43
C ALA A 5 7.73 15.98 72.25
N ALA A 6 8.48 17.04 72.61
CA ALA A 6 9.72 17.57 72.06
C ALA A 6 10.17 17.20 70.63
N ILE A 7 10.49 18.22 69.82
CA ILE A 7 11.87 18.62 69.47
C ILE A 7 11.82 20.05 68.90
N LEU A 8 12.43 20.99 69.62
CA LEU A 8 12.80 22.31 69.10
C LEU A 8 14.30 22.50 69.33
N THR A 9 14.97 22.95 68.28
CA THR A 9 16.27 23.65 68.26
C THR A 9 17.55 22.81 68.26
N LEU A 10 18.10 22.60 67.05
CA LEU A 10 19.51 22.90 66.79
C LEU A 10 19.64 23.42 65.34
N LEU A 11 19.50 24.73 65.16
CA LEU A 11 20.02 25.44 63.99
C LEU A 11 21.56 25.39 64.09
N ALA A 12 22.16 24.41 63.42
CA ALA A 12 23.59 24.43 63.11
C ALA A 12 23.74 24.77 61.63
N LEU A 13 24.53 25.82 61.37
CA LEU A 13 24.97 26.27 60.06
C LEU A 13 25.45 25.12 59.17
N LEU A 14 24.62 24.67 58.24
CA LEU A 14 25.09 24.04 57.00
C LEU A 14 25.03 25.12 55.93
N ALA A 15 26.12 25.89 55.83
CA ALA A 15 26.41 26.58 54.58
C ALA A 15 26.38 25.51 53.47
N PRO A 16 25.73 25.75 52.32
CA PRO A 16 25.88 24.84 51.20
C PRO A 16 27.37 24.78 50.90
N ALA A 17 27.96 23.59 50.98
CA ALA A 17 29.30 23.38 50.46
C ALA A 17 29.25 23.84 49.00
N ALA A 18 29.85 25.00 48.72
CA ALA A 18 30.04 25.46 47.38
C ALA A 18 30.83 24.36 46.68
N VAL A 19 30.16 23.60 45.82
CA VAL A 19 30.82 22.68 44.89
C VAL A 19 31.66 23.59 44.01
N ALA A 20 32.94 23.71 44.36
CA ALA A 20 33.93 24.42 43.57
C ALA A 20 33.96 23.73 42.21
N HIS A 21 33.23 24.28 41.23
CA HIS A 21 33.38 23.86 39.85
C HIS A 21 34.83 24.20 39.46
N SER A 22 35.57 23.17 39.03
CA SER A 22 36.84 23.39 38.37
C SER A 22 36.61 24.39 37.23
N ALA A 23 37.41 25.45 37.14
CA ALA A 23 37.30 26.42 36.07
C ALA A 23 37.38 25.71 34.71
N ASP A 24 36.46 26.01 33.80
CA ASP A 24 36.40 25.35 32.50
C ASP A 24 37.73 25.45 31.72
N LEU A 25 38.05 24.42 30.93
CA LEU A 25 39.23 24.38 30.10
C LEU A 25 38.98 25.16 28.80
N VAL A 26 39.72 26.24 28.60
CA VAL A 26 39.66 27.05 27.38
C VAL A 26 40.60 26.46 26.35
N LEU A 27 40.04 26.01 25.22
CA LEU A 27 40.81 25.46 24.11
C LEU A 27 41.23 26.54 23.12
N ALA A 28 40.37 27.53 22.89
CA ALA A 28 40.66 28.65 22.02
C ALA A 28 39.84 29.89 22.44
N ALA A 29 40.43 31.08 22.33
CA ALA A 29 39.78 32.35 22.63
C ALA A 29 40.53 33.47 21.89
N ASP A 30 39.88 34.61 21.66
CA ASP A 30 40.53 35.83 21.17
C ASP A 30 41.34 35.63 19.87
N GLY A 31 40.83 34.79 18.97
CA GLY A 31 41.47 34.44 17.69
C GLY A 31 42.74 33.60 17.80
N LYS A 32 43.04 33.02 18.99
CA LYS A 32 44.24 32.20 19.23
C LYS A 32 43.91 30.86 19.89
N SER A 33 44.79 29.88 19.66
CA SER A 33 44.82 28.63 20.40
C SER A 33 46.27 28.16 20.53
N ASP A 34 46.65 27.74 21.73
CA ASP A 34 47.96 27.12 21.99
C ASP A 34 47.94 25.60 21.74
N TYR A 35 46.78 25.04 21.38
CA TYR A 35 46.60 23.60 21.23
C TYR A 35 47.17 23.07 19.92
N GLN A 36 47.42 21.77 19.91
CA GLN A 36 47.73 20.96 18.74
C GLN A 36 46.78 19.75 18.70
N ILE A 37 46.41 19.28 17.52
CA ILE A 37 45.64 18.04 17.34
C ILE A 37 46.63 16.90 17.11
N ILE A 38 46.53 15.85 17.92
CA ILE A 38 47.44 14.71 17.88
C ILE A 38 46.73 13.50 17.29
N VAL A 39 47.33 12.90 16.27
CA VAL A 39 46.94 11.59 15.72
C VAL A 39 47.98 10.52 16.09
N PRO A 40 47.57 9.27 16.32
CA PRO A 40 48.49 8.21 16.76
C PRO A 40 49.50 7.88 15.65
N ASP A 41 50.73 7.52 16.04
CA ASP A 41 51.75 7.12 15.07
C ASP A 41 51.43 5.81 14.34
N THR A 42 50.53 5.00 14.91
CA THR A 42 50.13 3.69 14.38
C THR A 42 48.62 3.56 14.33
N SER A 43 48.13 2.81 13.35
CA SER A 43 46.71 2.53 13.13
C SER A 43 46.54 1.09 12.66
N PRO A 44 45.39 0.41 12.91
CA PRO A 44 45.20 -0.98 12.53
C PRO A 44 45.32 -1.26 11.02
N SER A 45 45.08 -0.26 10.17
CA SER A 45 45.29 -0.36 8.72
C SER A 45 45.61 1.01 8.10
N PRO A 46 46.23 1.07 6.91
CA PRO A 46 46.44 2.33 6.19
C PRO A 46 45.13 3.08 5.89
N GLY A 47 44.05 2.36 5.59
CA GLY A 47 42.73 2.95 5.34
C GLY A 47 42.14 3.63 6.58
N LEU A 48 42.34 3.04 7.75
CA LEU A 48 41.94 3.61 9.04
C LEU A 48 42.84 4.78 9.45
N ALA A 49 44.15 4.71 9.16
CA ALA A 49 45.06 5.85 9.36
C ALA A 49 44.59 7.07 8.56
N GLU A 50 44.23 6.87 7.29
CA GLU A 50 43.72 7.94 6.45
C GLU A 50 42.36 8.48 6.94
N ALA A 51 41.45 7.59 7.37
CA ALA A 51 40.19 8.02 7.96
C ALA A 51 40.38 8.85 9.25
N LEU A 52 41.35 8.49 10.10
CA LEU A 52 41.72 9.28 11.28
C LEU A 52 42.33 10.63 10.90
N ASN A 53 43.18 10.69 9.88
CA ASN A 53 43.73 11.95 9.37
C ASN A 53 42.62 12.88 8.86
N GLN A 54 41.66 12.35 8.09
CA GLN A 54 40.50 13.14 7.65
C GLN A 54 39.60 13.57 8.83
N THR A 55 39.50 12.73 9.88
CA THR A 55 38.79 13.09 11.12
C THR A 55 39.49 14.23 11.86
N ALA A 56 40.82 14.20 11.96
CA ALA A 56 41.63 15.28 12.52
C ALA A 56 41.52 16.57 11.70
N ARG A 57 41.51 16.45 10.37
CA ARG A 57 41.28 17.57 9.44
C ARG A 57 39.91 18.20 9.66
N LEU A 58 38.85 17.42 9.88
CA LEU A 58 37.52 17.96 10.21
C LEU A 58 37.54 18.78 11.50
N LEU A 59 38.20 18.28 12.56
CA LEU A 59 38.39 19.02 13.81
C LEU A 59 39.17 20.32 13.58
N GLN A 60 40.28 20.25 12.85
CA GLN A 60 41.08 21.42 12.47
C GLN A 60 40.26 22.44 11.69
N THR A 61 39.47 22.01 10.70
CA THR A 61 38.61 22.90 9.91
C THR A 61 37.57 23.61 10.79
N ALA A 62 37.04 22.96 11.83
CA ALA A 62 36.11 23.61 12.76
C ALA A 62 36.76 24.73 13.58
N PHE A 63 38.02 24.56 14.01
CA PHE A 63 38.80 25.63 14.63
C PHE A 63 39.10 26.75 13.62
N GLN A 64 39.51 26.39 12.40
CA GLN A 64 39.79 27.34 11.33
C GLN A 64 38.57 28.19 10.96
N ALA A 65 37.37 27.59 10.92
CA ALA A 65 36.11 28.29 10.66
C ALA A 65 35.81 29.40 11.68
N ASN A 66 36.40 29.31 12.88
CA ASN A 66 36.30 30.30 13.96
C ASN A 66 37.55 31.18 14.09
N GLY A 67 38.47 31.14 13.11
CA GLY A 67 39.69 31.95 13.09
C GLY A 67 40.84 31.41 13.94
N PHE A 68 40.76 30.17 14.43
CA PHE A 68 41.81 29.56 15.23
C PHE A 68 42.71 28.65 14.39
N ALA A 69 44.03 28.83 14.51
CA ALA A 69 45.01 27.96 13.89
C ALA A 69 45.42 26.85 14.88
N VAL A 70 45.11 25.60 14.55
CA VAL A 70 45.47 24.42 15.37
C VAL A 70 46.14 23.38 14.47
N PRO A 71 47.45 23.11 14.61
CA PRO A 71 48.15 22.16 13.75
C PRO A 71 47.75 20.71 14.06
N VAL A 72 47.65 19.87 13.03
CA VAL A 72 47.55 18.41 13.17
C VAL A 72 48.96 17.81 13.09
N VAL A 73 49.36 17.03 14.09
CA VAL A 73 50.69 16.42 14.17
C VAL A 73 50.60 14.95 14.60
N ALA A 74 51.53 14.14 14.11
CA ALA A 74 51.70 12.76 14.58
C ALA A 74 52.22 12.75 16.03
N GLU A 75 51.78 11.77 16.82
CA GLU A 75 52.06 11.69 18.26
C GLU A 75 53.56 11.76 18.59
N GLY A 76 54.41 11.04 17.87
CA GLY A 76 55.86 11.04 18.08
C GLY A 76 56.54 12.36 17.72
N LYS A 77 55.83 13.29 17.07
CA LYS A 77 56.32 14.62 16.69
C LYS A 77 55.66 15.75 17.48
N ARG A 78 54.87 15.43 18.51
CA ARG A 78 54.16 16.44 19.31
C ARG A 78 55.15 17.33 20.08
N ASP A 79 54.76 18.58 20.29
CA ASP A 79 55.46 19.48 21.21
C ASP A 79 54.93 19.26 22.64
N PRO A 80 55.68 18.63 23.57
CA PRO A 80 55.17 18.36 24.92
C PRO A 80 54.91 19.64 25.74
N ALA A 81 55.47 20.80 25.34
CA ALA A 81 55.24 22.08 26.00
C ALA A 81 53.88 22.70 25.63
N LYS A 82 53.17 22.18 24.62
CA LYS A 82 51.84 22.65 24.20
C LYS A 82 50.70 21.70 24.58
N PRO A 83 49.53 22.21 25.00
CA PRO A 83 48.38 21.37 25.29
C PRO A 83 47.86 20.72 24.00
N ALA A 84 47.15 19.60 24.11
CA ALA A 84 46.81 18.78 22.97
C ALA A 84 45.41 18.18 23.00
N LEU A 85 44.83 18.01 21.80
CA LEU A 85 43.63 17.23 21.52
C LEU A 85 44.07 15.88 20.92
N PHE A 86 44.10 14.82 21.72
CA PHE A 86 44.50 13.48 21.32
C PHE A 86 43.33 12.72 20.69
N LEU A 87 43.47 12.33 19.43
CA LEU A 87 42.44 11.59 18.69
C LEU A 87 42.78 10.10 18.59
N GLY A 88 41.85 9.23 18.96
CA GLY A 88 41.99 7.77 18.82
C GLY A 88 42.94 7.12 19.83
N ASN A 89 43.46 5.94 19.50
CA ASN A 89 44.29 5.12 20.38
C ASN A 89 45.74 5.62 20.48
N THR A 90 45.95 6.84 20.98
CA THR A 90 47.28 7.41 21.22
C THR A 90 47.96 6.74 22.42
N ALA A 91 49.29 6.77 22.48
CA ALA A 91 50.05 6.33 23.65
C ALA A 91 49.67 7.15 24.90
N PHE A 92 49.42 8.45 24.74
CA PHE A 92 48.90 9.29 25.83
C PHE A 92 47.52 8.82 26.32
N ALA A 93 46.57 8.52 25.42
CA ALA A 93 45.26 8.04 25.81
C ALA A 93 45.35 6.73 26.62
N ARG A 94 46.23 5.80 26.20
CA ARG A 94 46.51 4.57 26.96
C ARG A 94 47.10 4.84 28.33
N LEU A 95 48.05 5.78 28.43
CA LEU A 95 48.64 6.19 29.71
C LEU A 95 47.58 6.73 30.68
N GLN A 96 46.58 7.45 30.17
CA GLN A 96 45.45 7.95 30.95
C GLN A 96 44.34 6.91 31.18
N GLY A 97 44.61 5.63 30.95
CA GLY A 97 43.69 4.53 31.20
C GLY A 97 42.51 4.43 30.21
N VAL A 98 42.63 5.00 29.01
CA VAL A 98 41.62 4.83 27.96
C VAL A 98 41.90 3.54 27.19
N GLU A 99 41.08 2.52 27.42
CA GLU A 99 41.20 1.22 26.78
C GLU A 99 40.22 1.07 25.60
N VAL A 100 40.55 1.67 24.45
CA VAL A 100 39.65 1.67 23.28
C VAL A 100 39.26 0.26 22.79
N ALA A 101 40.08 -0.76 23.05
CA ALA A 101 39.79 -2.14 22.67
C ALA A 101 38.57 -2.73 23.41
N LYS A 102 38.23 -2.20 24.59
CA LYS A 102 37.04 -2.60 25.37
C LYS A 102 35.76 -1.87 24.92
N LEU A 103 35.87 -0.84 24.08
CA LEU A 103 34.73 -0.12 23.54
C LEU A 103 33.97 -1.02 22.54
N ARG A 104 32.63 -1.00 22.67
CA ARG A 104 31.71 -1.75 21.80
C ARG A 104 31.16 -0.86 20.70
N GLY A 105 31.01 -1.40 19.49
CA GLY A 105 30.42 -0.68 18.36
C GLY A 105 31.05 0.69 18.18
N TRP A 106 30.21 1.72 18.03
CA TRP A 106 30.60 3.11 17.83
C TRP A 106 30.83 3.89 19.12
N SER A 107 31.08 3.20 20.24
CA SER A 107 31.37 3.85 21.52
C SER A 107 32.66 4.66 21.46
N TYR A 108 32.69 5.74 22.22
CA TYR A 108 33.83 6.64 22.30
C TYR A 108 33.94 7.28 23.70
N VAL A 109 35.11 7.86 23.96
CA VAL A 109 35.46 8.56 25.20
C VAL A 109 35.80 10.02 24.87
N LEU A 110 35.25 10.95 25.66
CA LEU A 110 35.68 12.34 25.76
C LEU A 110 36.21 12.56 27.17
N ARG A 111 37.50 12.86 27.30
CA ARG A 111 38.13 13.02 28.62
C ARG A 111 39.09 14.20 28.64
N VAL A 112 38.97 15.06 29.64
CA VAL A 112 40.01 16.02 30.01
C VAL A 112 40.98 15.36 30.98
N SER A 113 42.28 15.51 30.73
CA SER A 113 43.37 15.02 31.55
C SER A 113 44.37 16.14 31.77
N GLY A 114 44.22 16.87 32.88
CA GLY A 114 44.97 18.10 33.13
C GLY A 114 44.55 19.18 32.13
N ARG A 115 45.44 19.54 31.21
CA ARG A 115 45.17 20.53 30.14
C ARG A 115 44.96 19.91 28.76
N ASP A 116 44.98 18.58 28.68
CA ASP A 116 44.86 17.83 27.44
C ASP A 116 43.46 17.21 27.33
N VAL A 117 42.98 17.08 26.10
CA VAL A 117 41.66 16.50 25.79
C VAL A 117 41.88 15.22 24.99
N ILE A 118 41.26 14.13 25.39
CA ILE A 118 41.25 12.84 24.69
C ILE A 118 39.88 12.65 24.06
N ILE A 119 39.85 12.39 22.76
CA ILE A 119 38.67 12.01 21.98
C ILE A 119 39.00 10.68 21.29
N ALA A 120 38.56 9.56 21.85
CA ALA A 120 39.01 8.25 21.39
C ALA A 120 37.85 7.27 21.26
N GLY A 121 37.72 6.65 20.09
CA GLY A 121 36.87 5.49 19.85
C GLY A 121 37.68 4.29 19.37
N ARG A 122 36.99 3.20 19.05
CA ARG A 122 37.64 2.00 18.50
C ARG A 122 37.72 2.06 16.98
N GLU A 123 38.93 2.11 16.44
CA GLU A 123 39.20 1.84 15.03
C GLU A 123 39.26 0.33 14.79
N GLN A 124 38.52 -0.15 13.78
CA GLN A 124 38.46 -1.57 13.46
C GLN A 124 38.28 -1.76 11.96
N ALA A 125 39.15 -2.58 11.37
CA ALA A 125 39.04 -2.95 9.96
C ALA A 125 37.84 -3.89 9.76
N GLY A 126 37.17 -3.75 8.61
CA GLY A 126 36.09 -4.66 8.22
C GLY A 126 36.58 -6.13 8.15
N PRO A 127 35.86 -7.09 8.76
CA PRO A 127 36.21 -8.50 8.74
C PRO A 127 35.97 -9.17 7.36
N GLY A 128 36.40 -10.42 7.24
CA GLY A 128 36.15 -11.28 6.08
C GLY A 128 37.08 -11.11 4.89
N THR A 129 36.96 -12.08 3.97
CA THR A 129 37.78 -12.16 2.75
C THR A 129 36.92 -12.54 1.54
N GLY A 130 37.44 -12.31 0.32
CA GLY A 130 36.73 -12.66 -0.91
C GLY A 130 35.33 -12.07 -0.99
N VAL A 131 34.31 -12.92 -1.20
CA VAL A 131 32.89 -12.53 -1.28
C VAL A 131 32.27 -12.16 0.07
N ARG A 132 32.90 -12.52 1.20
CA ARG A 132 32.45 -12.19 2.56
C ARG A 132 33.19 -10.99 3.15
N LYS A 133 34.03 -10.30 2.38
CA LYS A 133 34.74 -9.12 2.85
C LYS A 133 33.76 -8.00 3.15
N SER A 134 33.83 -7.44 4.35
CA SER A 134 33.04 -6.27 4.73
C SER A 134 33.38 -5.07 3.86
N GLU A 135 32.35 -4.31 3.48
CA GLU A 135 32.50 -3.10 2.66
C GLU A 135 33.05 -1.91 3.47
N TRP A 136 32.94 -1.94 4.81
CA TRP A 136 33.18 -0.78 5.67
C TRP A 136 34.16 -1.07 6.80
N ASP A 137 34.98 -0.07 7.11
CA ASP A 137 35.77 -0.01 8.33
C ASP A 137 35.01 0.82 9.39
N ARG A 138 35.22 0.51 10.67
CA ARG A 138 34.69 1.30 11.80
C ARG A 138 35.70 2.34 12.23
N VAL A 139 35.28 3.60 12.27
CA VAL A 139 36.09 4.74 12.72
C VAL A 139 35.43 5.34 13.96
N GLY A 140 35.54 4.67 15.11
CA GLY A 140 34.86 5.08 16.34
C GLY A 140 35.23 6.50 16.79
N THR A 141 36.48 6.91 16.60
CA THR A 141 36.93 8.28 16.91
C THR A 141 36.19 9.35 16.09
N ALA A 142 35.76 9.04 14.87
CA ALA A 142 34.96 9.98 14.07
C ALA A 142 33.60 10.28 14.72
N LYS A 143 32.98 9.30 15.40
CA LYS A 143 31.76 9.56 16.19
C LYS A 143 32.06 10.48 17.37
N GLY A 144 33.15 10.23 18.09
CA GLY A 144 33.57 11.10 19.20
C GLY A 144 33.85 12.54 18.76
N VAL A 145 34.57 12.73 17.66
CA VAL A 145 34.88 14.05 17.11
C VAL A 145 33.63 14.76 16.61
N THR A 146 32.73 14.08 15.89
CA THR A 146 31.49 14.72 15.39
C THR A 146 30.58 15.17 16.55
N ASP A 147 30.46 14.39 17.63
CA ASP A 147 29.71 14.79 18.83
C ASP A 147 30.41 15.93 19.60
N PHE A 148 31.74 15.88 19.74
CA PHE A 148 32.52 16.96 20.35
C PHE A 148 32.35 18.28 19.60
N LEU A 149 32.47 18.24 18.27
CA LEU A 149 32.31 19.40 17.40
C LEU A 149 30.91 20.02 17.50
N ARG A 150 29.88 19.18 17.56
CA ARG A 150 28.49 19.62 17.72
C ARG A 150 28.28 20.32 19.07
N GLN A 151 28.81 19.75 20.14
CA GLN A 151 28.61 20.22 21.52
C GLN A 151 29.40 21.48 21.84
N TYR A 152 30.68 21.53 21.44
CA TYR A 152 31.63 22.55 21.94
C TYR A 152 32.13 23.53 20.87
N LEU A 153 32.00 23.21 19.57
CA LEU A 153 32.51 24.04 18.46
C LEU A 153 31.43 24.46 17.45
N GLY A 154 30.15 24.33 17.81
CA GLY A 154 29.05 24.86 17.00
C GLY A 154 28.87 24.22 15.63
N VAL A 155 29.39 23.00 15.39
CA VAL A 155 29.27 22.35 14.07
C VAL A 155 27.92 21.65 13.93
N ARG A 156 27.30 21.75 12.76
CA ARG A 156 26.05 21.06 12.43
C ARG A 156 26.20 20.25 11.14
N PHE A 157 25.83 18.98 11.20
CA PHE A 157 25.90 18.01 10.10
C PHE A 157 24.54 17.88 9.46
N LEU A 158 24.27 18.72 8.45
CA LEU A 158 22.93 18.97 7.95
C LEU A 158 22.54 18.08 6.76
N TYR A 159 23.50 17.74 5.90
CA TYR A 159 23.28 16.94 4.69
C TYR A 159 24.44 15.96 4.45
N PRO A 160 24.25 14.90 3.64
CA PRO A 160 25.33 13.99 3.28
C PRO A 160 26.48 14.72 2.59
N ASP A 161 27.70 14.46 3.07
CA ASP A 161 28.94 15.08 2.62
C ASP A 161 29.65 14.33 1.49
N LEU A 162 29.38 13.04 1.32
CA LEU A 162 30.03 12.18 0.31
C LEU A 162 29.01 11.40 -0.53
N TRP A 163 29.48 10.94 -1.70
CA TRP A 163 28.72 10.03 -2.56
C TRP A 163 28.49 8.68 -1.82
N PRO A 164 27.37 7.95 -2.06
CA PRO A 164 27.18 6.60 -1.52
C PRO A 164 28.37 5.68 -1.74
N ARG A 165 28.57 4.72 -0.84
CA ARG A 165 29.73 3.80 -0.84
C ARG A 165 31.10 4.48 -0.70
N GLN A 166 31.16 5.75 -0.28
CA GLN A 166 32.41 6.41 0.06
C GLN A 166 32.57 6.51 1.60
N PRO A 167 33.63 5.92 2.16
CA PRO A 167 33.96 6.03 3.58
C PRO A 167 34.64 7.36 3.92
N VAL A 168 34.75 7.66 5.22
CA VAL A 168 35.41 8.86 5.76
C VAL A 168 36.76 9.20 5.12
N LYS A 169 37.60 8.19 4.82
CA LYS A 169 38.89 8.41 4.15
C LYS A 169 38.79 9.08 2.78
N SER A 170 37.62 9.06 2.14
CA SER A 170 37.35 9.73 0.85
C SER A 170 36.97 11.21 0.99
N ALA A 171 36.99 11.76 2.21
CA ALA A 171 36.82 13.19 2.44
C ALA A 171 38.07 14.03 2.06
N ASP A 172 39.17 13.40 1.65
CA ASP A 172 40.39 14.04 1.16
C ASP A 172 40.09 15.06 0.04
N LYS A 173 39.15 14.73 -0.85
CA LYS A 173 38.75 15.56 -2.00
C LYS A 173 37.70 16.62 -1.68
N LEU A 174 37.16 16.63 -0.47
CA LEU A 174 36.11 17.56 -0.06
C LEU A 174 36.73 18.85 0.51
N ASP A 175 36.27 20.01 0.04
CA ASP A 175 36.46 21.26 0.79
C ASP A 175 35.46 21.29 1.96
N LEU A 176 35.93 20.85 3.13
CA LEU A 176 35.11 20.78 4.34
C LEU A 176 34.56 22.15 4.75
N LEU A 177 35.33 23.23 4.55
CA LEU A 177 34.94 24.57 4.96
C LEU A 177 33.87 25.14 4.03
N ALA A 178 34.01 24.96 2.71
CA ALA A 178 33.05 25.44 1.72
C ALA A 178 31.83 24.53 1.56
N SER A 179 31.89 23.27 1.99
CA SER A 179 30.83 22.28 1.79
C SER A 179 29.48 22.74 2.34
N PRO A 180 28.38 22.63 1.57
CA PRO A 180 27.03 22.92 2.05
C PRO A 180 26.53 21.86 3.05
N ALA A 181 27.20 20.71 3.18
CA ALA A 181 26.83 19.64 4.11
C ALA A 181 26.96 20.02 5.58
N PHE A 182 27.92 20.91 5.90
CA PHE A 182 28.24 21.33 7.26
C PHE A 182 27.97 22.82 7.46
N GLU A 183 27.48 23.17 8.64
CA GLU A 183 27.47 24.55 9.12
C GLU A 183 28.41 24.69 10.32
N PHE A 184 29.24 25.74 10.32
CA PHE A 184 30.12 26.09 11.43
C PHE A 184 29.55 27.36 12.07
N LEU A 185 28.83 27.22 13.18
CA LEU A 185 28.25 28.36 13.88
C LEU A 185 29.35 29.17 14.59
N PRO A 186 29.26 30.52 14.60
CA PRO A 186 30.23 31.36 15.28
C PRO A 186 30.41 30.98 16.75
N THR A 187 31.63 30.57 17.10
CA THR A 187 32.06 30.12 18.42
C THR A 187 33.37 30.83 18.76
N PRO A 188 33.33 32.12 19.14
CA PRO A 188 34.53 32.95 19.35
C PRO A 188 35.37 32.54 20.58
N LYS A 189 34.84 31.64 21.41
CA LYS A 189 35.54 31.02 22.53
C LYS A 189 35.13 29.55 22.60
N VAL A 190 36.12 28.65 22.56
CA VAL A 190 35.93 27.20 22.64
C VAL A 190 36.29 26.74 24.05
N VAL A 191 35.31 26.20 24.75
CA VAL A 191 35.39 25.84 26.17
C VAL A 191 34.83 24.45 26.39
N VAL A 192 35.50 23.65 27.21
CA VAL A 192 35.04 22.32 27.65
C VAL A 192 35.10 22.22 29.18
N PRO A 193 34.22 21.44 29.83
CA PRO A 193 34.30 21.23 31.27
C PRO A 193 35.65 20.63 31.66
N ALA A 194 36.31 21.18 32.67
CA ALA A 194 37.64 20.70 33.08
C ALA A 194 37.62 19.29 33.72
N ASP A 195 36.45 18.85 34.18
CA ASP A 195 36.17 17.52 34.72
C ASP A 195 35.50 16.59 33.69
N LEU A 196 35.45 16.98 32.40
CA LEU A 196 34.83 16.18 31.34
C LEU A 196 35.45 14.77 31.32
N ASN A 197 34.62 13.76 31.60
CA ASN A 197 35.00 12.35 31.55
C ASN A 197 33.77 11.52 31.18
N VAL A 198 33.46 11.49 29.89
CA VAL A 198 32.26 10.85 29.35
C VAL A 198 32.68 9.68 28.47
N GLN A 199 32.08 8.51 28.70
CA GLN A 199 32.04 7.41 27.75
C GLN A 199 30.61 7.29 27.23
N LYS A 200 30.41 7.42 25.92
CA LYS A 200 29.09 7.30 25.29
C LYS A 200 29.05 6.08 24.37
N THR A 201 27.98 5.33 24.46
CA THR A 201 27.63 4.25 23.54
C THR A 201 26.39 4.69 22.75
N PRO A 202 26.50 4.92 21.43
CA PRO A 202 25.33 5.19 20.60
C PRO A 202 24.29 4.06 20.68
N VAL A 203 23.02 4.40 20.46
CA VAL A 203 21.90 3.44 20.50
C VAL A 203 22.08 2.32 19.48
N PHE A 204 22.55 2.67 18.27
CA PHE A 204 22.65 1.73 17.15
C PHE A 204 24.07 1.23 16.92
N ASP A 205 24.18 -0.07 16.66
CA ASP A 205 25.39 -0.69 16.13
C ASP A 205 25.52 -0.46 14.62
N SER A 206 24.39 -0.57 13.90
CA SER A 206 24.32 -0.32 12.47
C SER A 206 22.96 0.24 12.02
N TRP A 207 23.00 0.99 10.93
CA TRP A 207 21.87 1.57 10.24
C TRP A 207 22.13 1.48 8.75
N THR A 208 21.39 0.62 8.06
CA THR A 208 21.59 0.46 6.62
C THR A 208 20.40 0.90 5.82
N ALA A 209 20.66 1.72 4.81
CA ALA A 209 19.79 1.90 3.67
C ALA A 209 20.59 1.60 2.39
N TYR A 210 19.91 1.31 1.28
CA TYR A 210 20.57 1.08 -0.01
C TYR A 210 20.40 2.29 -0.94
N PRO A 211 21.47 2.82 -1.56
CA PRO A 211 22.88 2.39 -1.42
C PRO A 211 23.48 2.77 -0.05
N PRO A 212 24.41 1.96 0.51
CA PRO A 212 24.97 2.20 1.84
C PRO A 212 25.88 3.44 1.87
N ARG A 213 25.98 4.05 3.05
CA ARG A 213 26.73 5.29 3.30
C ARG A 213 27.47 5.19 4.63
N GLY A 214 28.56 5.95 4.78
CA GLY A 214 29.41 5.94 5.97
C GLY A 214 30.32 7.17 6.05
N SER A 215 29.74 8.33 5.73
CA SER A 215 30.42 9.64 5.73
C SER A 215 30.31 10.33 7.09
N PHE A 216 30.87 11.53 7.26
CA PHE A 216 30.79 12.25 8.53
C PHE A 216 29.35 12.61 8.89
N TYR A 217 28.52 12.96 7.91
CA TYR A 217 27.09 13.20 8.12
C TYR A 217 26.37 12.00 8.73
N GLU A 218 26.59 10.80 8.19
CA GLU A 218 25.90 9.60 8.66
C GLU A 218 26.36 9.22 10.08
N ILE A 219 27.67 9.28 10.33
CA ILE A 219 28.24 9.01 11.67
C ILE A 219 27.71 10.02 12.70
N ALA A 220 27.72 11.32 12.37
CA ALA A 220 27.21 12.36 13.25
C ALA A 220 25.72 12.15 13.59
N ASN A 221 24.93 11.70 12.62
CA ASN A 221 23.50 11.46 12.73
C ASN A 221 23.14 10.01 13.12
N ASN A 222 24.04 9.25 13.73
CA ASN A 222 23.79 7.89 14.25
C ASN A 222 23.31 6.89 13.17
N ARG A 223 23.63 7.12 11.89
CA ARG A 223 23.30 6.24 10.75
C ARG A 223 24.52 5.42 10.32
N PHE A 224 25.00 4.58 11.22
CA PHE A 224 26.27 3.90 11.05
C PHE A 224 26.26 2.81 9.95
N PRO A 225 27.29 2.70 9.10
CA PRO A 225 27.39 1.57 8.17
C PRO A 225 27.56 0.23 8.91
N ARG A 226 27.16 -0.87 8.26
CA ARG A 226 27.46 -2.23 8.74
C ARG A 226 28.93 -2.54 8.58
N VAL A 227 29.55 -2.99 9.65
CA VAL A 227 30.99 -3.31 9.69
C VAL A 227 31.17 -4.80 9.96
N ASP A 228 30.68 -5.31 11.08
CA ASP A 228 30.90 -6.66 11.57
C ASP A 228 29.61 -7.49 11.73
N ASP A 229 28.60 -7.15 10.91
CA ASP A 229 27.34 -7.87 10.69
C ASP A 229 27.04 -8.01 9.17
N PRO A 230 26.71 -9.22 8.67
CA PRO A 230 26.37 -9.42 7.27
C PRO A 230 24.94 -8.94 6.93
N PHE A 231 24.68 -8.71 5.64
CA PHE A 231 23.37 -8.33 5.12
C PHE A 231 22.65 -9.50 4.49
N GLY A 232 21.32 -9.56 4.66
CA GLY A 232 20.46 -10.27 3.72
C GLY A 232 19.27 -10.99 4.35
N GLY A 233 19.36 -11.45 5.60
CA GLY A 233 18.28 -12.15 6.28
C GLY A 233 17.83 -13.47 5.61
N HIS A 234 18.43 -13.86 4.48
CA HIS A 234 18.08 -14.98 3.62
C HIS A 234 19.22 -16.01 3.56
N THR A 235 19.67 -16.44 4.74
CA THR A 235 20.77 -17.38 4.97
C THR A 235 20.67 -18.62 4.11
N TRP A 236 19.46 -19.12 3.86
CA TRP A 236 19.27 -20.42 3.19
C TRP A 236 19.74 -20.41 1.74
N GLU A 237 19.51 -19.32 1.00
CA GLU A 237 19.97 -19.19 -0.37
C GLU A 237 21.49 -19.08 -0.46
N ARG A 238 22.07 -18.36 0.50
CA ARG A 238 23.52 -18.21 0.63
C ARG A 238 24.21 -19.53 0.98
N ALA A 239 23.64 -20.28 1.92
CA ALA A 239 24.16 -21.55 2.40
C ALA A 239 23.95 -22.70 1.41
N VAL A 240 22.83 -22.69 0.69
CA VAL A 240 22.45 -23.72 -0.30
C VAL A 240 22.19 -23.06 -1.65
N PRO A 241 23.25 -22.68 -2.38
CA PRO A 241 23.14 -21.94 -3.62
C PRO A 241 22.56 -22.80 -4.74
N ALA A 242 21.91 -22.14 -5.71
CA ALA A 242 21.20 -22.78 -6.83
C ALA A 242 22.01 -23.84 -7.59
N LYS A 243 23.33 -23.66 -7.69
CA LYS A 243 24.25 -24.61 -8.34
C LYS A 243 24.22 -26.03 -7.75
N LEU A 244 23.83 -26.18 -6.48
CA LEU A 244 23.73 -27.49 -5.82
C LEU A 244 22.55 -28.32 -6.32
N TYR A 245 21.56 -27.72 -7.00
CA TYR A 245 20.38 -28.45 -7.46
C TYR A 245 20.71 -29.60 -8.41
N ALA A 246 21.74 -29.45 -9.25
CA ALA A 246 22.14 -30.46 -10.22
C ALA A 246 22.65 -31.76 -9.56
N THR A 247 23.29 -31.65 -8.39
CA THR A 247 23.89 -32.79 -7.68
C THR A 247 23.13 -33.18 -6.42
N HIS A 248 22.37 -32.26 -5.83
CA HIS A 248 21.61 -32.42 -4.59
C HIS A 248 20.18 -31.84 -4.70
N PRO A 249 19.34 -32.33 -5.61
CA PRO A 249 17.96 -31.86 -5.73
C PRO A 249 17.15 -32.07 -4.43
N GLU A 250 17.53 -33.03 -3.59
CA GLU A 250 16.92 -33.31 -2.29
C GLU A 250 17.09 -32.19 -1.25
N TYR A 251 18.03 -31.27 -1.45
CA TYR A 251 18.20 -30.09 -0.59
C TYR A 251 17.06 -29.09 -0.75
N PHE A 252 16.37 -29.14 -1.89
CA PHE A 252 15.31 -28.20 -2.25
C PHE A 252 13.94 -28.77 -1.88
N ALA A 253 12.98 -27.89 -1.64
CA ALA A 253 11.64 -28.25 -1.20
C ALA A 253 10.95 -29.18 -2.21
N LEU A 254 10.27 -30.21 -1.73
CA LEU A 254 9.35 -31.03 -2.53
C LEU A 254 8.01 -30.31 -2.61
N LEU A 255 7.58 -29.93 -3.81
CA LEU A 255 6.34 -29.19 -4.06
C LEU A 255 5.62 -29.84 -5.24
N GLY A 256 4.38 -30.29 -5.06
CA GLY A 256 3.62 -30.97 -6.10
C GLY A 256 4.28 -32.26 -6.59
N GLY A 257 5.00 -32.96 -5.71
CA GLY A 257 5.73 -34.20 -6.05
C GLY A 257 7.07 -34.01 -6.76
N GLN A 258 7.51 -32.77 -7.00
CA GLN A 258 8.80 -32.46 -7.64
C GLN A 258 9.69 -31.59 -6.75
N ARG A 259 11.01 -31.78 -6.83
CA ARG A 259 11.97 -30.91 -6.15
C ARG A 259 12.01 -29.56 -6.85
N MET A 260 11.94 -28.49 -6.08
CA MET A 260 11.93 -27.13 -6.62
C MET A 260 13.26 -26.80 -7.29
N ASN A 261 13.23 -26.58 -8.60
CA ASN A 261 14.37 -26.05 -9.34
C ASN A 261 14.55 -24.55 -9.00
N PRO A 262 15.72 -24.11 -8.52
CA PRO A 262 15.97 -22.73 -8.12
C PRO A 262 16.15 -21.75 -9.30
N ALA A 263 16.16 -22.22 -10.55
CA ALA A 263 16.49 -21.41 -11.73
C ALA A 263 15.45 -20.30 -12.11
N GLY A 264 14.32 -20.20 -11.42
CA GLY A 264 13.21 -19.31 -11.83
C GLY A 264 12.56 -18.42 -10.76
N ALA A 265 12.92 -18.54 -9.47
CA ALA A 265 12.36 -17.73 -8.37
C ALA A 265 13.06 -18.05 -7.03
N ASN A 266 12.73 -17.27 -5.97
CA ASN A 266 13.11 -17.46 -4.56
C ASN A 266 12.98 -18.94 -4.14
N ALA A 267 14.10 -19.65 -4.19
CA ALA A 267 14.17 -21.08 -3.96
C ALA A 267 13.69 -21.44 -2.55
N GLN A 268 13.12 -22.64 -2.41
CA GLN A 268 12.61 -23.15 -1.15
C GLN A 268 13.34 -24.44 -0.81
N TYR A 269 13.51 -24.72 0.48
CA TYR A 269 14.49 -25.68 0.96
C TYR A 269 13.86 -26.78 1.83
N CYS A 270 14.43 -27.99 1.78
CA CYS A 270 13.98 -29.12 2.56
C CYS A 270 14.67 -29.17 3.92
N ILE A 271 14.14 -28.44 4.90
CA ILE A 271 14.76 -28.29 6.23
C ILE A 271 14.82 -29.57 7.07
N SER A 272 14.10 -30.64 6.70
CA SER A 272 14.25 -31.96 7.34
C SER A 272 15.50 -32.72 6.90
N ASN A 273 16.18 -32.26 5.83
CA ASN A 273 17.43 -32.86 5.39
C ASN A 273 18.57 -32.42 6.34
N PRO A 274 19.26 -33.35 7.03
CA PRO A 274 20.31 -33.00 7.98
C PRO A 274 21.51 -32.29 7.33
N GLU A 275 21.84 -32.60 6.07
CA GLU A 275 22.93 -31.93 5.34
C GLU A 275 22.57 -30.46 5.05
N VAL A 276 21.30 -30.16 4.77
CA VAL A 276 20.83 -28.77 4.62
C VAL A 276 20.97 -27.99 5.92
N GLN A 277 20.57 -28.59 7.05
CA GLN A 277 20.76 -27.95 8.36
C GLN A 277 22.25 -27.74 8.69
N GLU A 278 23.10 -28.67 8.27
CA GLU A 278 24.55 -28.54 8.43
C GLU A 278 25.12 -27.42 7.55
N LEU A 279 24.71 -27.31 6.28
CA LEU A 279 25.11 -26.21 5.41
C LEU A 279 24.69 -24.84 5.97
N PHE A 280 23.50 -24.74 6.57
CA PHE A 280 23.09 -23.54 7.28
C PHE A 280 24.06 -23.22 8.42
N TYR A 281 24.37 -24.19 9.29
CA TYR A 281 25.32 -23.99 10.38
C TYR A 281 26.72 -23.60 9.89
N GLN A 282 27.23 -24.24 8.85
CA GLN A 282 28.55 -23.96 8.26
C GLN A 282 28.63 -22.56 7.64
N ASP A 283 27.56 -22.08 6.99
CA ASP A 283 27.48 -20.69 6.54
C ASP A 283 27.58 -19.73 7.74
N LEU A 284 26.80 -19.98 8.80
CA LEU A 284 26.80 -19.13 10.00
C LEU A 284 28.19 -19.00 10.63
N ILE A 285 28.84 -20.12 10.96
CA ILE A 285 30.17 -20.10 11.58
C ILE A 285 31.25 -19.63 10.61
N GLY A 286 31.04 -19.77 9.30
CA GLY A 286 31.94 -19.26 8.28
C GLY A 286 32.14 -17.75 8.37
N TYR A 287 31.07 -16.97 8.59
CA TYR A 287 31.17 -15.54 8.84
C TYR A 287 31.84 -15.22 10.18
N LEU A 288 31.53 -15.98 11.23
CA LEU A 288 32.10 -15.74 12.56
C LEU A 288 33.61 -16.01 12.60
N ASN A 289 34.06 -17.07 11.93
CA ASN A 289 35.48 -17.41 11.74
C ASN A 289 36.23 -16.34 10.93
N ASP A 290 35.54 -15.71 9.99
CA ASP A 290 36.05 -14.59 9.18
C ASP A 290 36.15 -13.27 9.98
N GLY A 291 35.76 -13.27 11.26
CA GLY A 291 35.93 -12.16 12.20
C GLY A 291 34.67 -11.32 12.47
N TYR A 292 33.53 -11.69 11.89
CA TYR A 292 32.26 -11.02 12.17
C TYR A 292 31.84 -11.19 13.64
N GLN A 293 31.10 -10.22 14.18
CA GLN A 293 30.58 -10.27 15.55
C GLN A 293 29.16 -10.83 15.60
N SER A 294 28.41 -10.69 14.51
CA SER A 294 27.10 -11.28 14.35
C SER A 294 26.90 -11.90 12.98
N VAL A 295 25.87 -12.73 12.85
CA VAL A 295 25.45 -13.35 11.59
C VAL A 295 23.93 -13.41 11.51
N ASP A 296 23.38 -13.27 10.31
CA ASP A 296 21.95 -13.34 10.03
C ASP A 296 21.47 -14.78 9.81
N LEU A 297 20.30 -15.09 10.38
CA LEU A 297 19.63 -16.39 10.24
C LEU A 297 18.17 -16.18 9.81
N GLY A 298 17.85 -16.51 8.57
CA GLY A 298 16.45 -16.46 8.12
C GLY A 298 16.16 -17.17 6.81
N GLN A 299 14.86 -17.38 6.61
CA GLN A 299 14.24 -18.05 5.47
C GLN A 299 14.13 -17.12 4.23
N PRO A 300 13.99 -17.69 3.02
CA PRO A 300 13.82 -16.92 1.80
C PRO A 300 12.43 -16.25 1.73
N ASP A 301 12.35 -15.22 0.89
CA ASP A 301 11.09 -14.59 0.49
C ASP A 301 10.12 -15.58 -0.18
N GLY A 302 8.82 -15.28 -0.09
CA GLY A 302 7.78 -16.08 -0.75
C GLY A 302 7.72 -17.52 -0.25
N PHE A 303 7.94 -17.72 1.06
CA PHE A 303 8.07 -19.04 1.68
C PHE A 303 7.02 -20.06 1.23
N ARG A 304 7.46 -21.26 0.83
CA ARG A 304 6.58 -22.40 0.52
C ARG A 304 7.03 -23.64 1.28
N ALA A 305 6.09 -24.20 2.05
CA ALA A 305 6.28 -25.40 2.84
C ALA A 305 6.68 -26.61 1.99
N CYS A 306 7.80 -27.27 2.34
CA CYS A 306 8.21 -28.53 1.72
C CYS A 306 7.26 -29.66 2.10
N GLN A 307 6.69 -30.36 1.11
CA GLN A 307 5.64 -31.36 1.27
C GLN A 307 6.17 -32.78 1.48
N CYS A 308 7.46 -32.97 1.77
CA CYS A 308 8.02 -34.30 1.97
C CYS A 308 7.60 -34.90 3.33
N GLY A 309 7.47 -36.23 3.39
CA GLY A 309 7.10 -36.94 4.62
C GLY A 309 7.99 -36.63 5.84
N PRO A 310 9.32 -36.51 5.69
CA PRO A 310 10.19 -36.09 6.80
C PRO A 310 9.90 -34.67 7.32
N CYS A 311 9.58 -33.71 6.46
CA CYS A 311 9.18 -32.36 6.89
C CYS A 311 7.85 -32.37 7.65
N ALA A 312 6.89 -33.19 7.23
CA ALA A 312 5.59 -33.33 7.91
C ALA A 312 5.72 -33.84 9.37
N LYS A 313 6.79 -34.58 9.67
CA LYS A 313 7.07 -35.13 11.02
C LYS A 313 8.13 -34.32 11.78
N LEU A 314 8.68 -33.27 11.19
CA LEU A 314 9.83 -32.57 11.76
C LEU A 314 9.44 -31.85 13.05
N PHE A 315 10.13 -32.19 14.14
CA PHE A 315 9.96 -31.62 15.49
C PHE A 315 8.55 -31.78 16.09
N ASP A 316 7.76 -32.73 15.59
CA ASP A 316 6.42 -33.04 16.10
C ASP A 316 5.47 -31.83 16.13
N THR A 317 5.64 -30.86 15.21
CA THR A 317 4.79 -29.65 15.15
C THR A 317 3.62 -29.74 14.17
N GLY A 318 3.40 -30.93 13.56
CA GLY A 318 2.36 -31.12 12.55
C GLY A 318 2.56 -30.20 11.35
N ASP A 319 1.57 -29.38 11.01
CA ASP A 319 1.64 -28.39 9.91
C ASP A 319 2.02 -26.97 10.36
N ASP A 320 2.37 -26.77 11.64
CA ASP A 320 2.81 -25.47 12.13
C ASP A 320 4.25 -25.17 11.65
N TRP A 321 4.36 -24.55 10.49
CA TRP A 321 5.65 -24.19 9.90
C TRP A 321 6.34 -23.06 10.63
N SER A 322 5.60 -22.12 11.25
CA SER A 322 6.21 -21.09 12.09
C SER A 322 7.02 -21.74 13.22
N GLU A 323 6.41 -22.73 13.89
CA GLU A 323 7.06 -23.45 14.98
C GLU A 323 8.27 -24.27 14.52
N LYS A 324 8.19 -24.93 13.35
CA LYS A 324 9.35 -25.66 12.78
C LYS A 324 10.55 -24.76 12.57
N LEU A 325 10.31 -23.56 12.01
CA LEU A 325 11.37 -22.61 11.72
C LEU A 325 11.99 -22.08 13.01
N TRP A 326 11.17 -21.75 14.02
CA TRP A 326 11.70 -21.31 15.30
C TRP A 326 12.53 -22.36 16.02
N ILE A 327 12.09 -23.63 16.03
CA ILE A 327 12.85 -24.73 16.63
C ILE A 327 14.16 -24.95 15.87
N LEU A 328 14.14 -24.93 14.53
CA LEU A 328 15.35 -25.04 13.72
C LEU A 328 16.33 -23.90 14.02
N HIS A 329 15.85 -22.65 13.97
CA HIS A 329 16.69 -21.48 14.19
C HIS A 329 17.30 -21.48 15.60
N ARG A 330 16.51 -21.83 16.62
CA ARG A 330 16.98 -21.98 17.99
C ARG A 330 18.10 -23.02 18.09
N LYS A 331 17.92 -24.22 17.51
CA LYS A 331 18.94 -25.27 17.53
C LYS A 331 20.25 -24.82 16.87
N LEU A 332 20.17 -24.11 15.74
CA LEU A 332 21.34 -23.54 15.08
C LEU A 332 22.04 -22.49 15.97
N ALA A 333 21.28 -21.61 16.62
CA ALA A 333 21.86 -20.62 17.53
C ALA A 333 22.48 -21.22 18.79
N GLU A 334 21.90 -22.28 19.36
CA GLU A 334 22.51 -23.03 20.47
C GLU A 334 23.84 -23.67 20.06
N ARG A 335 23.91 -24.23 18.84
CA ARG A 335 25.17 -24.74 18.29
C ARG A 335 26.21 -23.62 18.10
N VAL A 336 25.80 -22.45 17.61
CA VAL A 336 26.69 -21.28 17.48
C VAL A 336 27.13 -20.78 18.85
N LEU A 337 26.26 -20.75 19.85
CA LEU A 337 26.60 -20.33 21.21
C LEU A 337 27.69 -21.23 21.81
N ALA A 338 27.59 -22.54 21.58
CA ALA A 338 28.56 -23.51 22.06
C ALA A 338 29.92 -23.39 21.35
N SER A 339 29.95 -23.17 20.03
CA SER A 339 31.20 -23.11 19.25
C SER A 339 31.86 -21.73 19.24
N HIS A 340 31.07 -20.65 19.36
CA HIS A 340 31.51 -19.27 19.26
C HIS A 340 30.89 -18.41 20.37
N PRO A 341 31.26 -18.63 21.65
CA PRO A 341 30.73 -17.86 22.76
C PRO A 341 31.00 -16.37 22.58
N GLY A 342 29.99 -15.54 22.86
CA GLY A 342 30.05 -14.08 22.71
C GLY A 342 29.74 -13.54 21.32
N LYS A 343 29.46 -14.39 20.32
CA LYS A 343 28.96 -13.99 19.00
C LYS A 343 27.43 -13.98 18.98
N THR A 344 26.84 -13.14 18.13
CA THR A 344 25.38 -12.97 18.04
C THR A 344 24.78 -13.62 16.79
N VAL A 345 23.61 -14.24 16.92
CA VAL A 345 22.79 -14.72 15.79
C VAL A 345 21.55 -13.84 15.70
N ASN A 346 21.42 -13.08 14.61
CA ASN A 346 20.27 -12.22 14.34
C ASN A 346 19.22 -13.00 13.52
N MET A 347 18.14 -13.44 14.17
CA MET A 347 17.11 -14.26 13.54
C MET A 347 16.00 -13.42 12.94
N THR A 348 15.64 -13.70 11.68
CA THR A 348 14.60 -12.98 10.96
C THR A 348 13.19 -13.40 11.42
N SER A 349 12.41 -12.45 11.94
CA SER A 349 10.98 -12.55 12.22
C SER A 349 10.18 -12.01 11.03
N TYR A 350 9.78 -12.88 10.12
CA TYR A 350 9.23 -12.52 8.82
C TYR A 350 8.23 -13.56 8.27
N ILE A 351 7.15 -13.09 7.65
CA ILE A 351 6.05 -13.92 7.10
C ILE A 351 5.51 -14.89 8.16
N LEU A 352 5.98 -16.15 8.15
CA LEU A 352 5.54 -17.19 9.09
C LEU A 352 6.11 -16.98 10.48
N THR A 353 7.36 -16.51 10.58
CA THR A 353 8.02 -16.23 11.86
C THR A 353 7.68 -14.84 12.40
N ALA A 354 6.72 -14.13 11.80
CA ALA A 354 6.18 -12.90 12.41
C ALA A 354 5.45 -13.18 13.73
N ASN A 355 4.90 -14.39 13.87
CA ASN A 355 4.40 -14.90 15.15
C ASN A 355 5.57 -15.50 15.95
N PRO A 356 5.78 -15.11 17.22
CA PRO A 356 6.79 -15.70 18.09
C PRO A 356 6.54 -17.20 18.36
N PRO A 357 7.57 -17.96 18.79
CA PRO A 357 7.43 -19.37 19.09
C PRO A 357 6.43 -19.66 20.22
N LYS A 358 5.76 -20.81 20.10
CA LYS A 358 4.83 -21.34 21.10
C LYS A 358 5.53 -22.29 22.08
N SER A 359 6.50 -23.08 21.62
CA SER A 359 7.18 -24.10 22.44
C SER A 359 8.21 -23.52 23.40
N PHE A 360 8.62 -22.27 23.24
CA PHE A 360 9.53 -21.61 24.16
C PHE A 360 9.32 -20.10 24.26
N LYS A 361 9.68 -19.55 25.42
CA LYS A 361 9.62 -18.11 25.70
C LYS A 361 10.98 -17.44 25.81
N GLU A 362 12.04 -18.22 26.08
CA GLU A 362 13.39 -17.71 26.24
C GLU A 362 14.28 -18.18 25.10
N PHE A 363 14.91 -17.23 24.43
CA PHE A 363 15.88 -17.49 23.38
C PHE A 363 17.29 -17.70 23.96
N PRO A 364 18.17 -18.43 23.26
CA PRO A 364 19.58 -18.57 23.66
C PRO A 364 20.28 -17.23 23.88
N ALA A 365 21.28 -17.21 24.76
CA ALA A 365 21.97 -15.99 25.20
C ALA A 365 22.60 -15.16 24.07
N ASN A 366 22.88 -15.77 22.91
CA ASN A 366 23.42 -15.12 21.72
C ASN A 366 22.37 -14.62 20.71
N VAL A 367 21.08 -14.69 21.01
CA VAL A 367 20.04 -14.39 20.01
C VAL A 367 19.55 -12.95 20.09
N GLN A 368 19.53 -12.33 18.90
CA GLN A 368 18.85 -11.10 18.56
C GLN A 368 17.74 -11.41 17.55
N ILE A 369 16.63 -10.66 17.55
CA ILE A 369 15.54 -10.86 16.58
C ILE A 369 15.40 -9.65 15.66
N MET A 370 15.38 -9.87 14.35
CA MET A 370 15.06 -8.86 13.34
C MET A 370 13.56 -8.83 13.04
N LEU A 371 12.89 -7.76 13.47
CA LEU A 371 11.47 -7.54 13.20
C LEU A 371 11.29 -6.85 11.84
N THR A 372 10.42 -7.38 10.99
CA THR A 372 10.06 -6.74 9.70
C THR A 372 8.91 -5.74 9.82
N GLY A 373 8.91 -4.99 10.92
CA GLY A 373 7.91 -4.03 11.35
C GLY A 373 8.31 -3.45 12.71
N THR A 374 8.00 -2.19 12.96
CA THR A 374 8.42 -1.49 14.18
C THR A 374 7.31 -0.66 14.78
N ASN A 375 6.04 -0.96 14.49
CA ASN A 375 4.89 -0.36 15.16
C ASN A 375 4.56 -1.14 16.44
N ASP A 376 3.73 -0.57 17.33
CA ASP A 376 3.42 -1.22 18.61
C ASP A 376 2.75 -2.59 18.43
N GLU A 377 1.99 -2.77 17.34
CA GLU A 377 1.39 -4.05 16.95
C GLU A 377 2.43 -5.11 16.56
N ASP A 378 3.58 -4.69 16.01
CA ASP A 378 4.68 -5.60 15.67
C ASP A 378 5.43 -6.05 16.93
N PHE A 379 5.50 -5.19 17.96
CA PHE A 379 6.13 -5.52 19.25
C PHE A 379 5.20 -6.30 20.18
N ALA A 380 3.89 -6.10 20.09
CA ALA A 380 2.93 -6.67 21.02
C ALA A 380 3.01 -8.19 21.17
N PRO A 381 3.16 -9.01 20.10
CA PRO A 381 3.30 -10.46 20.21
C PRO A 381 4.53 -10.91 21.00
N TRP A 382 5.59 -10.09 21.01
CA TRP A 382 6.86 -10.39 21.67
C TRP A 382 6.86 -10.07 23.17
N ARG A 383 5.80 -9.42 23.67
CA ARG A 383 5.64 -9.15 25.10
C ARG A 383 5.50 -10.47 25.85
N GLY A 384 6.48 -10.78 26.70
CA GLY A 384 6.54 -12.04 27.46
C GLY A 384 7.55 -13.05 26.91
N HIS A 385 8.27 -12.72 25.83
CA HIS A 385 9.44 -13.47 25.39
C HIS A 385 10.73 -12.78 25.84
N VAL A 386 11.73 -13.57 26.19
CA VAL A 386 13.06 -13.10 26.57
C VAL A 386 13.98 -13.25 25.36
N VAL A 387 14.36 -12.10 24.79
CA VAL A 387 15.36 -11.99 23.71
C VAL A 387 16.62 -11.32 24.28
N PRO A 388 17.66 -12.10 24.66
CA PRO A 388 18.79 -11.58 25.42
C PRO A 388 19.53 -10.42 24.72
N GLN A 389 19.81 -10.56 23.41
CA GLN A 389 20.51 -9.54 22.63
C GLN A 389 19.57 -8.47 22.04
N GLY A 390 18.30 -8.41 22.46
CA GLY A 390 17.35 -7.40 22.00
C GLY A 390 16.90 -7.59 20.54
N PHE A 391 16.56 -6.49 19.87
CA PHE A 391 15.92 -6.53 18.56
C PHE A 391 16.67 -5.69 17.51
N THR A 392 16.46 -6.01 16.24
CA THR A 392 16.74 -5.13 15.10
C THR A 392 15.44 -4.86 14.36
N GLY A 393 15.35 -3.72 13.68
CA GLY A 393 14.10 -3.25 13.07
C GLY A 393 14.23 -2.96 11.58
N TYR A 394 13.28 -3.48 10.79
CA TYR A 394 13.06 -3.03 9.43
C TYR A 394 12.05 -1.88 9.43
N ILE A 395 12.43 -0.70 8.92
CA ILE A 395 11.57 0.49 8.88
C ILE A 395 11.15 0.82 7.44
N TYR A 396 9.90 1.24 7.28
CA TYR A 396 9.26 1.54 5.99
C TYR A 396 9.04 3.05 5.79
N ASN A 397 9.93 3.87 6.35
CA ASN A 397 9.74 5.32 6.39
C ASN A 397 9.66 5.95 5.01
N TRP A 398 10.43 5.45 4.03
CA TRP A 398 10.45 5.96 2.64
C TRP A 398 10.08 4.87 1.63
N CYS A 399 9.20 3.98 2.05
CA CYS A 399 8.57 2.99 1.19
C CYS A 399 7.29 3.62 0.59
N PRO A 400 7.26 3.94 -0.72
CA PRO A 400 6.11 4.59 -1.32
C PRO A 400 4.85 3.72 -1.27
N ASN A 401 3.71 4.36 -1.07
CA ASN A 401 2.39 3.76 -1.23
C ASN A 401 1.44 4.74 -1.87
N LEU A 402 1.28 4.60 -3.18
CA LEU A 402 0.56 5.53 -4.04
C LEU A 402 1.14 6.95 -4.08
N SER A 403 1.81 7.43 -3.05
CA SER A 403 2.79 8.52 -3.11
C SER A 403 3.94 8.13 -4.03
N THR A 404 4.51 9.11 -4.73
CA THR A 404 5.77 8.92 -5.46
C THR A 404 6.95 9.10 -4.52
N ARG A 405 8.01 8.31 -4.70
CA ARG A 405 9.31 8.45 -4.01
C ARG A 405 9.99 9.83 -4.15
N TYR A 406 9.43 10.71 -4.97
CA TYR A 406 9.86 12.09 -5.15
C TYR A 406 8.91 13.11 -4.49
N THR A 407 8.02 12.65 -3.62
CA THR A 407 7.20 13.49 -2.73
C THR A 407 7.52 13.19 -1.25
N PRO A 408 7.45 14.19 -0.34
CA PRO A 408 7.68 13.98 1.09
C PRO A 408 6.74 12.94 1.70
N MET A 409 7.26 12.11 2.61
CA MET A 409 6.53 10.97 3.19
C MET A 409 6.42 11.03 4.71
N ARG A 410 7.42 11.60 5.40
CA ARG A 410 7.48 11.59 6.87
C ARG A 410 7.59 12.98 7.44
N THR A 411 7.13 13.13 8.69
CA THR A 411 7.25 14.38 9.45
C THR A 411 8.19 14.23 10.64
N PRO A 412 8.78 15.33 11.16
CA PRO A 412 9.61 15.28 12.36
C PRO A 412 8.87 14.72 13.58
N GLY A 413 7.56 14.97 13.72
CA GLY A 413 6.75 14.46 14.83
C GLY A 413 6.53 12.94 14.77
N PHE A 414 6.35 12.38 13.57
CA PHE A 414 6.34 10.92 13.38
C PHE A 414 7.68 10.30 13.80
N ILE A 415 8.78 10.91 13.37
CA ILE A 415 10.13 10.44 13.70
C ILE A 415 10.42 10.48 15.20
N GLU A 416 10.03 11.53 15.91
CA GLU A 416 10.16 11.60 17.37
C GLU A 416 9.43 10.43 18.06
N THR A 417 8.19 10.17 17.64
CA THR A 417 7.36 9.08 18.18
C THR A 417 8.00 7.71 17.90
N GLN A 418 8.46 7.51 16.66
CA GLN A 418 9.13 6.28 16.26
C GLN A 418 10.46 6.09 17.02
N ALA A 419 11.30 7.10 17.15
CA ALA A 419 12.58 7.01 17.85
C ALA A 419 12.41 6.59 19.32
N LYS A 420 11.44 7.21 20.02
CA LYS A 420 11.08 6.83 21.40
C LYS A 420 10.64 5.37 21.50
N ARG A 421 9.80 4.93 20.56
CA ARG A 421 9.33 3.54 20.50
C ARG A 421 10.46 2.55 20.21
N LEU A 422 11.37 2.86 19.29
CA LEU A 422 12.50 2.00 18.95
C LEU A 422 13.43 1.78 20.16
N VAL A 423 13.77 2.85 20.88
CA VAL A 423 14.62 2.75 22.09
C VAL A 423 13.89 1.99 23.20
N ALA A 424 12.62 2.29 23.46
CA ALA A 424 11.83 1.61 24.49
C ALA A 424 11.73 0.09 24.27
N ASN A 425 11.76 -0.35 23.00
CA ASN A 425 11.71 -1.77 22.62
C ASN A 425 13.09 -2.40 22.34
N ARG A 426 14.19 -1.77 22.78
CA ARG A 426 15.57 -2.29 22.66
C ARG A 426 15.98 -2.62 21.21
N ILE A 427 15.61 -1.76 20.25
CA ILE A 427 16.10 -1.87 18.87
C ILE A 427 17.54 -1.33 18.80
N GLN A 428 18.47 -2.16 18.31
CA GLN A 428 19.91 -1.87 18.28
C GLN A 428 20.50 -1.78 16.87
N SER A 429 19.76 -2.20 15.84
CA SER A 429 20.14 -1.95 14.45
C SER A 429 18.92 -1.71 13.58
N ILE A 430 19.11 -0.95 12.50
CA ILE A 430 18.04 -0.59 11.55
C ILE A 430 18.37 -1.07 10.14
N TYR A 431 17.39 -1.71 9.52
CA TYR A 431 17.30 -1.92 8.08
C TYR A 431 16.22 -0.98 7.54
N GLN A 432 16.63 0.00 6.76
CA GLN A 432 15.75 1.03 6.23
C GLN A 432 15.41 0.74 4.77
N ASP A 433 14.12 0.74 4.45
CA ASP A 433 13.64 0.76 3.08
C ASP A 433 13.75 2.17 2.47
N GLY A 434 14.35 2.22 1.29
CA GLY A 434 14.71 3.45 0.58
C GLY A 434 15.86 4.24 1.25
N PRO A 435 16.77 4.89 0.51
CA PRO A 435 17.87 5.65 1.10
C PRO A 435 17.43 6.98 1.75
N GLY A 436 16.20 7.43 1.48
CA GLY A 436 15.77 8.80 1.72
C GLY A 436 16.41 9.75 0.70
N THR A 437 15.60 10.41 -0.13
CA THR A 437 16.09 11.04 -1.37
C THR A 437 15.67 12.48 -1.59
N LEU A 438 14.83 13.04 -0.71
CA LEU A 438 14.35 14.43 -0.78
C LEU A 438 15.01 15.26 0.33
N LEU A 439 16.30 15.47 0.21
CA LEU A 439 17.08 16.14 1.24
C LEU A 439 16.70 17.62 1.40
N GLY A 440 16.18 18.25 0.34
CA GLY A 440 15.60 19.59 0.41
C GLY A 440 14.29 19.61 1.21
N LEU A 441 13.28 18.85 0.79
CA LEU A 441 11.94 18.90 1.38
C LEU A 441 11.81 18.12 2.71
N GLU A 442 12.65 17.12 2.95
CA GLU A 442 12.66 16.29 4.16
C GLU A 442 13.96 16.42 4.97
N GLY A 443 14.84 17.37 4.66
CA GLY A 443 16.07 17.64 5.43
C GLY A 443 15.85 17.71 6.95
N PRO A 444 14.86 18.49 7.46
CA PRO A 444 14.50 18.51 8.87
C PRO A 444 14.10 17.14 9.45
N VAL A 445 13.49 16.27 8.64
CA VAL A 445 13.06 14.92 9.03
C VAL A 445 14.28 14.03 9.27
N TYR A 446 15.20 13.96 8.30
CA TYR A 446 16.44 13.19 8.44
C TYR A 446 17.30 13.69 9.59
N TYR A 447 17.40 15.01 9.75
CA TYR A 447 18.15 15.62 10.84
C TYR A 447 17.53 15.29 12.21
N THR A 448 16.21 15.43 12.32
CA THR A 448 15.48 15.05 13.54
C THR A 448 15.73 13.58 13.86
N MET A 449 15.65 12.71 12.85
CA MET A 449 15.84 11.27 13.01
C MET A 449 17.19 10.92 13.58
N GLY A 450 18.27 11.47 13.01
CA GLY A 450 19.61 11.20 13.52
C GLY A 450 19.85 11.76 14.92
N ARG A 451 19.37 12.98 15.17
CA ARG A 451 19.56 13.68 16.45
C ARG A 451 18.72 13.13 17.59
N MET A 452 17.53 12.59 17.33
CA MET A 452 16.70 11.97 18.37
C MET A 452 17.46 10.86 19.13
N PHE A 453 18.39 10.14 18.48
CA PHE A 453 19.16 9.07 19.12
C PHE A 453 20.39 9.55 19.89
N ASP A 454 20.71 10.84 19.87
CA ASP A 454 21.73 11.39 20.78
C ASP A 454 21.23 11.41 22.24
N ASP A 455 19.94 11.68 22.42
CA ASP A 455 19.23 11.75 23.70
C ASP A 455 17.72 11.70 23.45
N VAL A 456 17.16 10.49 23.37
CA VAL A 456 15.74 10.28 23.03
C VAL A 456 14.78 10.78 24.11
N THR A 457 15.29 10.97 25.33
CA THR A 457 14.52 11.43 26.48
C THR A 457 14.30 12.93 26.41
N ASN A 458 15.36 13.70 26.12
CA ASN A 458 15.32 15.16 26.20
C ASN A 458 15.16 15.85 24.84
N ASN A 459 15.56 15.22 23.73
CA ASN A 459 15.38 15.81 22.42
C ASN A 459 13.90 15.82 22.00
N GLN A 460 13.50 16.88 21.30
CA GLN A 460 12.15 17.07 20.79
C GLN A 460 12.23 17.54 19.34
N ALA A 461 11.35 17.03 18.48
CA ALA A 461 11.35 17.36 17.06
C ALA A 461 11.23 18.87 16.83
N LYS A 462 10.37 19.56 17.60
CA LYS A 462 10.21 21.02 17.50
C LYS A 462 11.51 21.79 17.70
N VAL A 463 12.37 21.36 18.63
CA VAL A 463 13.66 22.02 18.91
C VAL A 463 14.65 21.70 17.78
N LEU A 464 14.68 20.44 17.35
CA LEU A 464 15.59 19.99 16.30
C LEU A 464 15.28 20.60 14.93
N VAL A 465 14.02 20.84 14.60
CA VAL A 465 13.61 21.55 13.38
C VAL A 465 14.07 23.01 13.41
N HIS A 466 13.92 23.70 14.54
CA HIS A 466 14.45 25.05 14.72
C HIS A 466 15.97 25.09 14.63
N GLU A 467 16.65 24.11 15.24
CA GLU A 467 18.10 23.99 15.18
C GLU A 467 18.58 23.77 13.73
N PHE A 468 17.94 22.86 12.99
CA PHE A 468 18.21 22.62 11.58
C PHE A 468 17.99 23.87 10.75
N CYS A 469 16.83 24.53 10.87
CA CYS A 469 16.52 25.68 10.04
C CYS A 469 17.45 26.87 10.35
N GLY A 470 17.75 27.10 11.63
CA GLY A 470 18.69 28.14 12.07
C GLY A 470 20.08 27.93 11.47
N ALA A 471 20.61 26.71 11.52
CA ALA A 471 21.92 26.38 10.96
C ALA A 471 21.92 26.32 9.42
N ALA A 472 20.90 25.71 8.81
CA ALA A 472 20.85 25.52 7.37
C ALA A 472 20.60 26.84 6.62
N PHE A 473 19.78 27.73 7.17
CA PHE A 473 19.22 28.88 6.45
C PHE A 473 19.51 30.24 7.09
N GLY A 474 20.04 30.31 8.32
CA GLY A 474 20.42 31.58 8.96
C GLY A 474 19.27 32.60 8.99
N LYS A 475 19.48 33.78 8.37
CA LYS A 475 18.44 34.83 8.27
C LYS A 475 17.19 34.38 7.50
N SER A 476 17.30 33.37 6.65
CA SER A 476 16.19 32.77 5.91
C SER A 476 15.41 31.74 6.74
N ALA A 477 15.81 31.45 7.98
CA ALA A 477 15.15 30.44 8.81
C ALA A 477 13.66 30.73 9.11
N PRO A 478 13.21 31.96 9.42
CA PRO A 478 11.79 32.22 9.71
C PRO A 478 10.82 31.83 8.59
N PRO A 479 11.00 32.27 7.31
CA PRO A 479 10.13 31.80 6.23
C PRO A 479 10.29 30.30 5.94
N MET A 480 11.50 29.73 6.13
CA MET A 480 11.70 28.28 5.97
C MET A 480 10.98 27.45 7.04
N LEU A 481 10.90 27.94 8.28
CA LEU A 481 10.10 27.30 9.33
C LEU A 481 8.62 27.28 8.95
N GLN A 482 8.08 28.38 8.41
CA GLN A 482 6.71 28.42 7.90
C GLN A 482 6.51 27.48 6.70
N PHE A 483 7.48 27.41 5.78
CA PHE A 483 7.47 26.49 4.65
C PHE A 483 7.35 25.03 5.11
N TYR A 484 8.23 24.59 6.02
CA TYR A 484 8.21 23.20 6.49
C TYR A 484 7.00 22.89 7.38
N ASP A 485 6.55 23.84 8.21
CA ASP A 485 5.33 23.67 9.02
C ASP A 485 4.12 23.38 8.13
N GLN A 486 3.90 24.19 7.09
CA GLN A 486 2.80 24.00 6.14
C GLN A 486 2.93 22.71 5.32
N LEU A 487 4.15 22.40 4.84
CA LEU A 487 4.42 21.17 4.09
C LEU A 487 4.15 19.92 4.93
N TYR A 488 4.64 19.90 6.18
CA TYR A 488 4.50 18.75 7.07
C TYR A 488 3.08 18.63 7.63
N HIS A 489 2.40 19.74 7.88
CA HIS A 489 0.97 19.71 8.21
C HIS A 489 0.17 19.03 7.11
N ALA A 490 0.44 19.35 5.83
CA ALA A 490 -0.27 18.76 4.71
C ALA A 490 -0.13 17.23 4.69
N ILE A 491 1.08 16.70 4.88
CA ILE A 491 1.34 15.25 4.78
C ILE A 491 1.16 14.49 6.11
N GLU A 492 0.78 15.13 7.22
CA GLU A 492 0.74 14.49 8.55
C GLU A 492 -0.20 13.27 8.58
N LEU A 493 -1.34 13.35 7.87
CA LEU A 493 -2.26 12.22 7.73
C LEU A 493 -1.60 11.04 7.01
N TYR A 494 -0.85 11.30 5.94
CA TYR A 494 -0.11 10.24 5.25
C TYR A 494 0.97 9.66 6.15
N SER A 495 1.80 10.53 6.74
CA SER A 495 2.95 10.14 7.56
C SER A 495 2.56 9.31 8.77
N ARG A 496 1.35 9.47 9.34
CA ARG A 496 0.91 8.73 10.54
C ARG A 496 0.03 7.53 10.27
N PHE A 497 -0.76 7.57 9.20
CA PHE A 497 -1.87 6.62 9.04
C PHE A 497 -1.88 5.90 7.70
N LEU A 498 -1.45 6.53 6.60
CA LEU A 498 -1.65 5.98 5.26
C LEU A 498 -0.36 5.43 4.62
N GLY A 499 0.80 5.67 5.25
CA GLY A 499 2.10 5.15 4.83
C GLY A 499 2.25 3.65 5.05
N THR A 500 3.34 3.09 4.53
CA THR A 500 3.60 1.64 4.56
C THR A 500 3.64 1.07 5.96
N ARG A 501 2.71 0.12 6.20
CA ARG A 501 2.40 -0.53 7.47
C ARG A 501 1.83 0.37 8.57
N ASP A 502 1.35 1.57 8.23
CA ASP A 502 0.65 2.43 9.18
C ASP A 502 -0.82 1.99 9.38
N PRO A 503 -1.52 2.40 10.45
CA PRO A 503 -2.79 1.82 10.85
C PRO A 503 -3.93 1.88 9.82
N ALA A 504 -3.95 2.88 8.94
CA ALA A 504 -4.94 3.02 7.86
C ALA A 504 -4.38 2.58 6.50
N TRP A 505 -3.35 1.74 6.49
CA TRP A 505 -2.86 1.09 5.28
C TRP A 505 -3.91 0.15 4.66
N ALA A 506 -4.50 -0.70 5.50
CA ALA A 506 -5.52 -1.66 5.13
C ALA A 506 -6.50 -1.85 6.30
N TYR A 507 -7.74 -2.19 5.98
CA TYR A 507 -8.79 -2.49 6.95
C TYR A 507 -9.47 -3.80 6.60
N THR A 508 -10.19 -4.37 7.56
CA THR A 508 -11.12 -5.47 7.31
C THR A 508 -12.52 -4.86 7.25
N ASP A 509 -13.22 -5.04 6.12
CA ASP A 509 -14.59 -4.55 6.00
C ASP A 509 -15.56 -5.40 6.84
N ILE A 510 -16.83 -4.98 6.89
CA ILE A 510 -17.88 -5.66 7.65
C ILE A 510 -18.14 -7.11 7.19
N TYR A 511 -17.58 -7.53 6.06
CA TYR A 511 -17.71 -8.87 5.49
C TYR A 511 -16.44 -9.72 5.73
N GLY A 512 -15.48 -9.24 6.52
CA GLY A 512 -14.24 -9.96 6.81
C GLY A 512 -13.17 -9.84 5.70
N ARG A 513 -13.38 -8.97 4.70
CA ARG A 513 -12.45 -8.84 3.57
C ARG A 513 -11.43 -7.75 3.85
N ARG A 514 -10.15 -8.07 3.66
CA ARG A 514 -9.05 -7.13 3.87
C ARG A 514 -8.94 -6.18 2.68
N ARG A 515 -9.24 -4.89 2.81
CA ARG A 515 -9.18 -3.87 1.74
C ARG A 515 -8.13 -2.81 2.04
N LYS A 516 -7.65 -2.10 1.01
CA LYS A 516 -6.84 -0.87 1.18
C LYS A 516 -7.75 0.35 1.28
N HIS A 517 -7.38 1.32 2.12
CA HIS A 517 -8.11 2.60 2.20
C HIS A 517 -7.89 3.47 0.96
N LEU A 518 -6.75 3.30 0.27
CA LEU A 518 -6.37 4.10 -0.88
C LEU A 518 -6.03 3.19 -2.07
N THR A 519 -6.44 3.59 -3.28
CA THR A 519 -6.15 2.88 -4.53
C THR A 519 -5.78 3.79 -5.70
N ASP A 520 -6.02 5.11 -5.61
CA ASP A 520 -5.73 6.08 -6.67
C ASP A 520 -4.60 7.05 -6.26
N PRO A 521 -3.43 7.01 -6.94
CA PRO A 521 -2.32 7.91 -6.64
C PRO A 521 -2.59 9.39 -6.99
N LEU A 522 -3.44 9.69 -7.98
CA LEU A 522 -3.71 11.08 -8.38
C LEU A 522 -4.66 11.76 -7.38
N GLN A 523 -5.69 11.05 -6.92
CA GLN A 523 -6.57 11.54 -5.85
C GLN A 523 -5.76 11.89 -4.59
N PHE A 524 -4.84 11.00 -4.21
CA PHE A 524 -3.93 11.20 -3.09
C PHE A 524 -3.10 12.48 -3.24
N LEU A 525 -2.36 12.62 -4.35
CA LEU A 525 -1.50 13.79 -4.56
C LEU A 525 -2.31 15.10 -4.63
N GLY A 526 -3.52 15.05 -5.21
CA GLY A 526 -4.43 16.20 -5.28
C GLY A 526 -4.95 16.62 -3.91
N PHE A 527 -5.19 15.68 -3.00
CA PHE A 527 -5.63 15.94 -1.63
C PHE A 527 -4.52 16.60 -0.79
N PHE A 528 -3.28 16.11 -0.89
CA PHE A 528 -2.17 16.60 -0.07
C PHE A 528 -1.54 17.89 -0.57
N TYR A 529 -1.44 18.07 -1.89
CA TYR A 529 -0.73 19.21 -2.49
C TYR A 529 -1.71 20.16 -3.18
N THR A 530 -2.53 20.83 -2.38
CA THR A 530 -3.56 21.76 -2.90
C THR A 530 -2.93 23.00 -3.55
N PRO A 531 -3.61 23.66 -4.52
CA PRO A 531 -3.09 24.88 -5.14
C PRO A 531 -2.81 26.01 -4.13
N THR A 532 -3.65 26.15 -3.10
CA THR A 532 -3.47 27.15 -2.04
C THR A 532 -2.20 26.88 -1.22
N LEU A 533 -1.96 25.62 -0.83
CA LEU A 533 -0.74 25.23 -0.14
C LEU A 533 0.49 25.52 -1.01
N LEU A 534 0.50 25.08 -2.27
CA LEU A 534 1.63 25.27 -3.18
C LEU A 534 1.96 26.76 -3.39
N ASN A 535 0.96 27.64 -3.50
CA ASN A 535 1.19 29.07 -3.60
C ASN A 535 1.76 29.68 -2.31
N SER A 536 1.32 29.19 -1.14
CA SER A 536 1.87 29.60 0.14
C SER A 536 3.34 29.16 0.29
N LEU A 537 3.64 27.91 -0.03
CA LEU A 537 5.01 27.37 -0.03
C LEU A 537 5.94 28.15 -0.99
N GLU A 538 5.48 28.47 -2.20
CA GLU A 538 6.22 29.32 -3.13
C GLU A 538 6.56 30.68 -2.51
N THR A 539 5.58 31.33 -1.87
CA THR A 539 5.76 32.64 -1.24
C THR A 539 6.83 32.60 -0.16
N GLN A 540 6.76 31.59 0.72
CA GLN A 540 7.75 31.41 1.79
C GLN A 540 9.15 31.14 1.23
N LEU A 541 9.26 30.26 0.23
CA LEU A 541 10.54 29.92 -0.36
C LEU A 541 11.17 31.12 -1.09
N THR A 542 10.40 31.88 -1.87
CA THR A 542 10.87 33.12 -2.50
C THR A 542 11.34 34.15 -1.47
N GLN A 543 10.64 34.27 -0.33
CA GLN A 543 11.08 35.15 0.74
C GLN A 543 12.40 34.67 1.35
N ALA A 544 12.54 33.36 1.59
CA ALA A 544 13.78 32.77 2.08
C ALA A 544 14.96 33.01 1.13
N GLU A 545 14.75 32.86 -0.18
CA GLU A 545 15.76 33.10 -1.22
C GLU A 545 16.26 34.56 -1.22
N LYS A 546 15.35 35.54 -1.01
CA LYS A 546 15.73 36.97 -0.91
C LYS A 546 16.56 37.29 0.34
N LEU A 547 16.39 36.53 1.41
CA LEU A 547 17.10 36.72 2.69
C LEU A 547 18.45 35.97 2.75
N ALA A 548 18.77 35.15 1.74
CA ALA A 548 19.92 34.27 1.73
C ALA A 548 21.26 35.04 1.78
N GLY A 549 21.94 34.97 2.92
CA GLY A 549 23.14 35.79 3.19
C GLY A 549 24.48 35.18 2.78
N THR A 550 24.56 33.87 2.53
CA THR A 550 25.83 33.16 2.20
C THR A 550 25.62 32.17 1.05
N ASP A 551 26.71 31.79 0.38
CA ASP A 551 26.64 30.85 -0.74
C ASP A 551 26.23 29.43 -0.32
N LYS A 552 26.54 29.01 0.92
CA LYS A 552 26.03 27.77 1.49
C LYS A 552 24.51 27.80 1.63
N ILE A 553 23.96 28.89 2.18
CA ILE A 553 22.51 29.05 2.35
C ILE A 553 21.82 29.06 0.97
N LYS A 554 22.35 29.81 -0.01
CA LYS A 554 21.84 29.80 -1.39
C LYS A 554 21.86 28.41 -2.01
N THR A 555 22.94 27.65 -1.81
CA THR A 555 23.10 26.28 -2.33
C THR A 555 22.07 25.31 -1.72
N ARG A 556 21.76 25.44 -0.44
CA ARG A 556 20.73 24.64 0.25
C ARG A 556 19.32 25.03 -0.18
N LEU A 557 19.03 26.33 -0.29
CA LEU A 557 17.73 26.82 -0.78
C LEU A 557 17.49 26.41 -2.23
N ALA A 558 18.52 26.42 -3.09
CA ALA A 558 18.42 25.92 -4.45
C ALA A 558 18.01 24.45 -4.50
N LEU A 559 18.46 23.61 -3.55
CA LEU A 559 18.02 22.22 -3.45
C LEU A 559 16.54 22.13 -3.11
N VAL A 560 16.09 22.87 -2.10
CA VAL A 560 14.66 22.96 -1.73
C VAL A 560 13.82 23.41 -2.92
N ARG A 561 14.26 24.47 -3.62
CA ARG A 561 13.64 24.99 -4.84
C ARG A 561 13.49 23.93 -5.92
N ARG A 562 14.55 23.21 -6.24
CA ARG A 562 14.52 22.17 -7.27
C ARG A 562 13.54 21.04 -6.93
N GLU A 563 13.57 20.55 -5.70
CA GLU A 563 12.65 19.48 -5.27
C GLU A 563 11.19 19.99 -5.19
N PHE A 564 10.99 21.23 -4.75
CA PHE A 564 9.68 21.89 -4.71
C PHE A 564 9.09 22.14 -6.10
N ASP A 565 9.90 22.61 -7.05
CA ASP A 565 9.45 22.84 -8.43
C ASP A 565 9.00 21.53 -9.09
N TYR A 566 9.76 20.44 -8.89
CA TYR A 566 9.34 19.10 -9.31
C TYR A 566 8.00 18.69 -8.69
N LEU A 567 7.86 18.80 -7.36
CA LEU A 567 6.62 18.51 -6.63
C LEU A 567 5.44 19.32 -7.18
N ARG A 568 5.64 20.62 -7.37
CA ARG A 568 4.64 21.55 -7.90
C ARG A 568 4.24 21.18 -9.33
N GLY A 569 5.20 20.79 -10.18
CA GLY A 569 4.95 20.32 -11.53
C GLY A 569 4.11 19.05 -11.57
N VAL A 570 4.41 18.08 -10.69
CA VAL A 570 3.62 16.85 -10.51
C VAL A 570 2.19 17.18 -10.06
N ALA A 571 2.02 17.96 -8.99
CA ALA A 571 0.71 18.34 -8.47
C ALA A 571 -0.11 19.17 -9.47
N ARG A 572 0.52 20.04 -10.26
CA ARG A 572 -0.15 20.82 -11.30
C ARG A 572 -0.79 19.93 -12.37
N VAL A 573 -0.08 18.89 -12.82
CA VAL A 573 -0.63 17.90 -13.77
C VAL A 573 -1.81 17.16 -13.15
N VAL A 574 -1.73 16.78 -11.87
CA VAL A 574 -2.84 16.13 -11.14
C VAL A 574 -4.10 17.01 -11.13
N HIS A 575 -3.98 18.27 -10.72
CA HIS A 575 -5.13 19.18 -10.64
C HIS A 575 -5.73 19.48 -12.01
N LEU A 576 -4.90 19.64 -13.04
CA LEU A 576 -5.37 19.85 -14.41
C LEU A 576 -5.99 18.58 -15.01
N ASN A 577 -5.56 17.40 -14.58
CA ASN A 577 -6.21 16.15 -14.92
C ASN A 577 -7.61 16.07 -14.30
N HIS A 578 -7.76 16.39 -13.02
CA HIS A 578 -9.08 16.45 -12.40
C HIS A 578 -9.98 17.49 -13.08
N ALA A 579 -9.43 18.66 -13.45
CA ALA A 579 -10.18 19.68 -14.19
C ALA A 579 -10.64 19.17 -15.57
N PHE A 580 -9.77 18.47 -16.30
CA PHE A 580 -10.12 17.85 -17.59
C PHE A 580 -11.17 16.74 -17.42
N GLN A 581 -11.11 15.94 -16.36
CA GLN A 581 -12.12 14.93 -16.06
C GLN A 581 -13.50 15.54 -15.74
N ILE A 582 -13.53 16.69 -15.08
CA ILE A 582 -14.78 17.42 -14.78
C ILE A 582 -15.38 18.03 -16.05
N GLN A 583 -14.54 18.58 -16.92
CA GLN A 583 -14.98 19.27 -18.14
C GLN A 583 -14.06 18.88 -19.30
N PRO A 584 -14.32 17.77 -20.01
CA PRO A 584 -13.42 17.21 -21.03
C PRO A 584 -13.50 17.96 -22.35
N ASP A 585 -13.09 19.23 -22.36
CA ASP A 585 -13.02 20.08 -23.55
C ASP A 585 -11.57 20.27 -24.05
N ARG A 586 -11.41 20.91 -25.21
CA ARG A 586 -10.07 21.13 -25.78
C ARG A 586 -9.22 22.06 -24.90
N ALA A 587 -9.82 23.07 -24.27
CA ALA A 587 -9.09 24.07 -23.49
C ALA A 587 -8.52 23.50 -22.18
N SER A 588 -9.31 22.68 -21.47
CA SER A 588 -8.88 21.93 -20.28
C SER A 588 -7.82 20.88 -20.63
N ARG A 589 -8.01 20.11 -21.70
CA ARG A 589 -7.00 19.17 -22.21
C ARG A 589 -5.71 19.87 -22.55
N ASP A 590 -5.75 20.92 -23.37
CA ASP A 590 -4.54 21.59 -23.86
C ASP A 590 -3.75 22.21 -22.69
N ARG A 591 -4.44 22.78 -21.67
CA ARG A 591 -3.80 23.23 -20.42
C ARG A 591 -3.11 22.09 -19.66
N LEU A 592 -3.75 20.93 -19.55
CA LEU A 592 -3.14 19.73 -18.94
C LEU A 592 -1.91 19.27 -19.72
N LEU A 593 -2.00 19.17 -21.03
CA LEU A 593 -0.89 18.75 -21.89
C LEU A 593 0.28 19.77 -21.83
N ASP A 594 -0.01 21.07 -21.76
CA ASP A 594 1.01 22.11 -21.56
C ASP A 594 1.72 21.94 -20.22
N ALA A 595 1.00 21.58 -19.16
CA ALA A 595 1.61 21.30 -17.86
C ALA A 595 2.46 20.02 -17.88
N ILE A 596 2.04 18.99 -18.62
CA ILE A 596 2.83 17.77 -18.83
C ILE A 596 4.13 18.11 -19.58
N ASP A 597 4.04 18.89 -20.67
CA ASP A 597 5.19 19.34 -21.45
C ASP A 597 6.15 20.19 -20.61
N ALA A 598 5.62 21.14 -19.84
CA ALA A 598 6.42 21.99 -18.95
C ALA A 598 7.17 21.16 -17.89
N ARG A 599 6.48 20.22 -17.21
CA ARG A 599 7.12 19.29 -16.27
C ARG A 599 8.21 18.47 -16.95
N ASN A 600 7.93 17.93 -18.14
CA ASN A 600 8.88 17.09 -18.86
C ASN A 600 10.11 17.86 -19.34
N ALA A 601 9.95 19.13 -19.71
CA ALA A 601 11.04 20.04 -20.04
C ALA A 601 11.89 20.37 -18.80
N GLU A 602 11.25 20.62 -17.66
CA GLU A 602 11.95 20.82 -16.39
C GLU A 602 12.76 19.58 -15.99
N VAL A 603 12.16 18.38 -16.03
CA VAL A 603 12.87 17.12 -15.77
C VAL A 603 14.04 16.94 -16.74
N ALA A 604 13.85 17.22 -18.04
CA ALA A 604 14.93 17.12 -19.02
C ALA A 604 16.08 18.10 -18.71
N SER A 605 15.79 19.26 -18.14
CA SER A 605 16.81 20.25 -17.77
C SER A 605 17.83 19.71 -16.76
N TYR A 606 17.45 18.70 -15.96
CA TYR A 606 18.30 18.11 -14.93
C TYR A 606 19.41 17.20 -15.49
N PHE A 607 19.31 16.79 -16.75
CA PHE A 607 20.23 15.85 -17.40
C PHE A 607 20.99 16.52 -18.56
N ASP A 608 22.20 16.02 -18.83
CA ASP A 608 22.99 16.38 -20.01
C ASP A 608 22.52 15.62 -21.25
N GLU A 609 23.11 15.92 -22.41
CA GLU A 609 22.77 15.27 -23.70
C GLU A 609 23.02 13.75 -23.72
N ARG A 610 23.83 13.23 -22.78
CA ARG A 610 24.11 11.79 -22.61
C ARG A 610 23.18 11.14 -21.57
N GLY A 611 22.21 11.87 -21.04
CA GLY A 611 21.27 11.40 -20.02
C GLY A 611 21.87 11.30 -18.61
N ARG A 612 23.06 11.88 -18.37
CA ARG A 612 23.67 11.92 -17.05
C ARG A 612 23.17 13.12 -16.28
N THR A 613 22.95 12.96 -14.98
CA THR A 613 22.55 14.05 -14.11
C THR A 613 23.60 15.16 -14.12
N LYS A 614 23.18 16.42 -14.36
CA LYS A 614 24.07 17.57 -14.33
C LYS A 614 24.58 17.82 -12.90
N PRO A 615 25.84 18.29 -12.74
CA PRO A 615 26.32 18.80 -11.46
C PRO A 615 25.36 19.85 -10.91
N PHE A 616 25.18 19.87 -9.59
CA PHE A 616 24.23 20.75 -8.92
C PHE A 616 24.92 21.56 -7.84
N GLY A 617 25.03 22.88 -8.05
CA GLY A 617 25.68 23.79 -7.11
C GLY A 617 27.08 23.32 -6.68
N ASN A 618 27.43 23.62 -5.42
CA ASN A 618 28.69 23.21 -4.79
C ASN A 618 28.56 21.90 -3.99
N TRP A 619 27.62 21.04 -4.36
CA TRP A 619 27.44 19.74 -3.71
C TRP A 619 28.52 18.76 -4.17
N ALA A 620 29.00 17.90 -3.26
CA ALA A 620 29.93 16.81 -3.59
C ALA A 620 29.32 15.79 -4.58
N PHE A 621 27.99 15.74 -4.65
CA PHE A 621 27.21 14.94 -5.57
C PHE A 621 25.87 15.62 -5.86
N THR A 622 25.21 15.28 -6.97
CA THR A 622 23.87 15.81 -7.24
C THR A 622 22.84 15.11 -6.34
N PRO A 623 22.18 15.82 -5.40
CA PRO A 623 21.27 15.19 -4.43
C PRO A 623 19.94 14.81 -5.06
N PHE A 624 19.47 15.64 -6.02
CA PHE A 624 18.24 15.43 -6.78
C PHE A 624 18.48 15.79 -8.26
N PRO A 625 18.12 14.91 -9.23
CA PRO A 625 17.49 13.59 -9.12
C PRO A 625 18.27 12.57 -8.26
N PRO A 626 17.59 11.57 -7.64
CA PRO A 626 18.28 10.59 -6.82
C PRO A 626 19.26 9.71 -7.63
N ILE A 627 20.29 9.23 -6.96
CA ILE A 627 21.36 8.46 -7.61
C ILE A 627 20.82 7.18 -8.23
N GLY A 628 21.18 6.93 -9.49
CA GLY A 628 20.71 5.78 -10.27
C GLY A 628 19.36 6.00 -10.98
N HIS A 629 18.72 7.16 -10.78
CA HIS A 629 17.49 7.52 -11.46
C HIS A 629 17.75 8.43 -12.65
N ASP A 630 17.09 8.13 -13.77
CA ASP A 630 17.15 8.90 -15.01
C ASP A 630 15.88 9.74 -15.23
N ALA A 631 15.79 10.38 -16.39
CA ALA A 631 14.62 11.17 -16.76
C ALA A 631 13.33 10.34 -16.83
N LYS A 632 13.38 9.05 -17.17
CA LYS A 632 12.17 8.19 -17.23
C LYS A 632 11.63 7.90 -15.85
N HIS A 633 12.53 7.69 -14.88
CA HIS A 633 12.14 7.55 -13.48
C HIS A 633 11.41 8.80 -12.97
N LEU A 634 11.98 10.00 -13.20
CA LEU A 634 11.34 11.26 -12.77
C LEU A 634 10.08 11.60 -13.55
N ARG A 635 9.93 11.08 -14.78
CA ARG A 635 8.68 11.16 -15.52
C ARG A 635 7.60 10.22 -15.00
N LEU A 636 7.96 9.31 -14.08
CA LEU A 636 7.09 8.26 -13.56
C LEU A 636 6.66 7.27 -14.65
N SER A 637 7.58 6.95 -15.57
CA SER A 637 7.33 6.06 -16.72
C SER A 637 7.40 4.56 -16.39
N HIS A 638 7.70 4.23 -15.14
CA HIS A 638 7.79 2.85 -14.65
C HIS A 638 6.91 2.72 -13.42
N ASP A 639 6.24 1.58 -13.27
CA ASP A 639 5.62 1.26 -11.98
C ASP A 639 6.71 0.81 -11.02
N GLY A 640 6.72 1.44 -9.85
CA GLY A 640 7.57 1.05 -8.73
C GLY A 640 6.82 0.12 -7.77
N TYR A 641 7.49 -0.28 -6.69
CA TYR A 641 6.83 -0.96 -5.59
C TYR A 641 5.71 -0.07 -5.03
N GLN A 642 4.45 -0.44 -5.31
CA GLN A 642 3.24 0.29 -4.92
C GLN A 642 3.15 1.73 -5.48
N GLU A 643 3.75 1.97 -6.64
CA GLU A 643 3.74 3.25 -7.37
C GLU A 643 3.15 3.07 -8.79
N PRO A 644 1.82 2.99 -8.95
CA PRO A 644 1.18 2.65 -10.22
C PRO A 644 1.03 3.88 -11.15
N TYR A 645 2.14 4.51 -11.53
CA TYR A 645 2.12 5.77 -12.30
C TYR A 645 2.31 5.61 -13.81
N SER A 646 2.81 4.47 -14.28
CA SER A 646 3.16 4.26 -15.70
C SER A 646 1.97 4.46 -16.64
N ASN A 647 0.75 4.24 -16.14
CA ASN A 647 -0.52 4.34 -16.87
C ASN A 647 -1.31 5.63 -16.58
N THR A 648 -0.67 6.66 -16.02
CA THR A 648 -1.29 7.96 -15.73
C THR A 648 -0.98 9.01 -16.80
N PRO A 649 -1.64 10.20 -16.77
CA PRO A 649 -1.38 11.30 -17.72
C PRO A 649 0.07 11.78 -17.76
N PHE A 650 0.87 11.51 -16.72
CA PHE A 650 2.28 11.86 -16.69
C PHE A 650 3.08 11.30 -17.88
N ASN A 651 2.58 10.24 -18.51
CA ASN A 651 3.22 9.50 -19.60
C ASN A 651 2.48 9.59 -20.94
N TRP A 652 1.51 10.50 -21.09
CA TRP A 652 0.84 10.71 -22.37
C TRP A 652 1.79 11.29 -23.43
N ASP A 653 1.59 10.89 -24.69
CA ASP A 653 2.16 11.61 -25.84
C ASP A 653 1.36 12.89 -26.06
N THR A 654 1.86 14.01 -25.55
CA THR A 654 1.18 15.30 -25.60
C THR A 654 0.95 15.80 -27.02
N LYS A 655 1.84 15.49 -27.98
CA LYS A 655 1.66 15.88 -29.38
C LYS A 655 0.51 15.12 -30.02
N ALA A 656 0.43 13.81 -29.77
CA ALA A 656 -0.70 13.01 -30.22
C ALA A 656 -2.01 13.45 -29.55
N MET A 657 -1.99 13.70 -28.24
CA MET A 657 -3.17 14.10 -27.45
C MET A 657 -3.81 15.42 -27.91
N ARG A 658 -3.04 16.41 -28.38
CA ARG A 658 -3.57 17.68 -28.90
C ARG A 658 -4.44 17.50 -30.14
N ASN A 659 -4.08 16.55 -31.00
CA ASN A 659 -4.80 16.28 -32.25
C ASN A 659 -5.89 15.22 -32.09
N ALA A 660 -5.94 14.56 -30.94
CA ALA A 660 -6.93 13.53 -30.70
C ALA A 660 -8.34 14.09 -30.57
N PRO A 661 -9.36 13.32 -30.99
CA PRO A 661 -10.72 13.58 -30.56
C PRO A 661 -10.80 13.51 -29.02
N LEU A 662 -11.68 14.31 -28.42
CA LEU A 662 -11.97 14.22 -26.99
C LEU A 662 -12.65 12.88 -26.68
N ALA A 663 -12.44 12.33 -25.48
CA ALA A 663 -13.12 11.11 -25.05
C ALA A 663 -14.65 11.29 -25.16
N GLY A 664 -15.36 10.30 -25.70
CA GLY A 664 -16.81 10.40 -26.00
C GLY A 664 -17.17 11.14 -27.30
N ALA A 665 -16.21 11.72 -28.05
CA ALA A 665 -16.52 12.46 -29.28
C ALA A 665 -16.91 11.58 -30.48
N LYS A 666 -16.68 10.26 -30.43
CA LYS A 666 -17.17 9.33 -31.45
C LYS A 666 -18.57 8.86 -31.08
N ARG A 667 -19.53 9.19 -31.94
CA ARG A 667 -20.94 8.80 -31.83
C ARG A 667 -21.33 7.94 -33.02
N LEU A 668 -21.91 6.77 -32.77
CA LEU A 668 -22.47 5.86 -33.79
C LEU A 668 -23.98 5.78 -33.59
N ALA A 669 -24.76 6.02 -34.63
CA ALA A 669 -26.21 5.87 -34.57
C ALA A 669 -26.61 4.40 -34.75
N ALA A 670 -27.32 3.83 -33.77
CA ALA A 670 -28.05 2.58 -33.89
C ALA A 670 -29.45 2.87 -34.46
N SER A 671 -29.67 2.48 -35.71
CA SER A 671 -30.95 2.70 -36.41
C SER A 671 -32.01 1.67 -36.00
N ALA A 672 -33.28 2.06 -35.96
CA ALA A 672 -34.38 1.14 -35.66
C ALA A 672 -34.62 0.11 -36.80
N ALA A 673 -34.96 -1.13 -36.43
CA ALA A 673 -35.42 -2.17 -37.35
C ALA A 673 -36.71 -2.84 -36.86
N VAL A 674 -37.43 -3.47 -37.79
CA VAL A 674 -38.67 -4.21 -37.51
C VAL A 674 -38.44 -5.69 -37.81
N GLY A 675 -38.39 -6.52 -36.78
CA GLY A 675 -38.25 -7.98 -36.90
C GLY A 675 -36.81 -8.50 -36.93
N ALA A 676 -36.66 -9.81 -37.11
CA ALA A 676 -35.39 -10.51 -36.97
C ALA A 676 -34.42 -10.19 -38.14
N LEU A 677 -33.21 -9.76 -37.80
CA LEU A 677 -32.16 -9.44 -38.77
C LEU A 677 -31.34 -10.66 -39.17
N THR A 678 -30.93 -10.71 -40.44
CA THR A 678 -29.94 -11.64 -41.01
C THR A 678 -28.79 -10.86 -41.63
N PHE A 679 -27.74 -11.52 -42.12
CA PHE A 679 -26.66 -10.83 -42.85
C PHE A 679 -27.14 -10.06 -44.08
N ASP A 680 -28.18 -10.56 -44.75
CA ASP A 680 -28.64 -10.08 -46.04
C ASP A 680 -29.84 -9.10 -45.90
N SER A 681 -30.16 -8.71 -44.67
CA SER A 681 -31.22 -7.76 -44.32
C SER A 681 -30.95 -6.36 -44.91
N PRO A 682 -31.94 -5.74 -45.60
CA PRO A 682 -31.77 -4.42 -46.21
C PRO A 682 -31.55 -3.28 -45.20
N GLU A 683 -31.89 -3.49 -43.93
CA GLU A 683 -31.68 -2.56 -42.81
C GLU A 683 -30.19 -2.20 -42.64
N TRP A 684 -29.26 -3.11 -42.93
CA TRP A 684 -27.82 -2.85 -42.85
C TRP A 684 -27.33 -1.80 -43.85
N GLN A 685 -28.02 -1.63 -44.99
CA GLN A 685 -27.69 -0.59 -45.97
C GLN A 685 -28.08 0.81 -45.50
N LYS A 686 -29.02 0.91 -44.56
CA LYS A 686 -29.49 2.17 -43.97
C LYS A 686 -28.75 2.54 -42.68
N ALA A 687 -28.14 1.55 -42.02
CA ALA A 687 -27.39 1.75 -40.78
C ALA A 687 -26.04 2.44 -41.03
N ALA A 688 -25.70 3.40 -40.17
CA ALA A 688 -24.42 4.11 -40.24
C ALA A 688 -23.25 3.16 -39.98
N ALA A 689 -22.20 3.25 -40.81
CA ALA A 689 -20.98 2.50 -40.64
C ALA A 689 -19.93 3.31 -39.86
N ALA A 690 -19.23 2.65 -38.95
CA ALA A 690 -18.08 3.18 -38.23
C ALA A 690 -16.84 2.33 -38.48
N GLU A 691 -15.74 2.94 -38.92
CA GLU A 691 -14.46 2.25 -39.11
C GLU A 691 -13.63 2.21 -37.82
N LEU A 692 -12.95 1.08 -37.58
CA LEU A 692 -11.99 0.94 -36.50
C LEU A 692 -10.64 1.59 -36.86
N VAL A 693 -9.93 2.12 -35.86
CA VAL A 693 -8.60 2.73 -36.02
C VAL A 693 -7.55 1.95 -35.24
N ALA A 694 -6.28 2.06 -35.63
CA ALA A 694 -5.18 1.44 -34.89
C ALA A 694 -5.14 1.95 -33.44
N LEU A 695 -4.78 1.08 -32.50
CA LEU A 695 -4.42 1.55 -31.16
C LEU A 695 -3.22 2.51 -31.24
N PRO A 696 -3.17 3.55 -30.40
CA PRO A 696 -2.00 4.41 -30.29
C PRO A 696 -0.72 3.59 -30.04
N GLY A 697 0.31 3.79 -30.87
CA GLY A 697 1.57 3.04 -30.79
C GLY A 697 1.54 1.60 -31.31
N ALA A 698 0.38 1.09 -31.76
CA ALA A 698 0.29 -0.22 -32.41
C ALA A 698 0.75 -0.17 -33.87
N ALA A 699 1.02 -1.34 -34.45
CA ALA A 699 1.35 -1.46 -35.87
C ALA A 699 0.22 -0.86 -36.75
N PRO A 700 0.55 -0.19 -37.88
CA PRO A 700 -0.44 0.30 -38.82
C PRO A 700 -1.38 -0.82 -39.29
N LEU A 701 -2.67 -0.50 -39.41
CA LEU A 701 -3.65 -1.46 -39.91
C LEU A 701 -3.42 -1.71 -41.39
N THR A 702 -3.32 -2.98 -41.77
CA THR A 702 -3.28 -3.41 -43.16
C THR A 702 -4.66 -3.81 -43.67
N ARG A 703 -5.64 -3.95 -42.77
CA ARG A 703 -7.01 -4.37 -43.06
C ARG A 703 -8.03 -3.47 -42.38
N LYS A 704 -9.10 -3.17 -43.10
CA LYS A 704 -10.21 -2.39 -42.57
C LYS A 704 -11.22 -3.27 -41.83
N THR A 705 -11.88 -2.66 -40.84
CA THR A 705 -13.08 -3.20 -40.22
C THR A 705 -14.09 -2.08 -40.05
N ALA A 706 -15.30 -2.31 -40.56
CA ALA A 706 -16.44 -1.43 -40.40
C ALA A 706 -17.51 -2.10 -39.53
N VAL A 707 -18.10 -1.36 -38.60
CA VAL A 707 -19.18 -1.83 -37.74
C VAL A 707 -20.45 -1.02 -37.97
N ARG A 708 -21.61 -1.68 -37.93
CA ARG A 708 -22.94 -1.06 -37.97
C ARG A 708 -23.75 -1.57 -36.80
N ALA A 709 -24.62 -0.72 -36.27
CA ALA A 709 -25.51 -1.07 -35.17
C ALA A 709 -26.96 -0.80 -35.55
N VAL A 710 -27.83 -1.73 -35.20
CA VAL A 710 -29.27 -1.68 -35.42
C VAL A 710 -29.97 -2.15 -34.16
N VAL A 711 -31.10 -1.54 -33.84
CA VAL A 711 -31.85 -1.82 -32.61
C VAL A 711 -33.29 -2.20 -32.95
N ASP A 712 -33.81 -3.24 -32.30
CA ASP A 712 -35.24 -3.60 -32.29
C ASP A 712 -35.80 -3.54 -30.86
N ASP A 713 -37.06 -3.93 -30.66
CA ASP A 713 -37.75 -3.88 -29.35
C ASP A 713 -37.08 -4.76 -28.27
N THR A 714 -36.22 -5.70 -28.65
CA THR A 714 -35.68 -6.75 -27.79
C THR A 714 -34.16 -6.91 -27.87
N HIS A 715 -33.51 -6.49 -28.95
CA HIS A 715 -32.09 -6.70 -29.21
C HIS A 715 -31.37 -5.45 -29.72
N LEU A 716 -30.10 -5.35 -29.34
CA LEU A 716 -29.08 -4.62 -30.08
C LEU A 716 -28.37 -5.60 -31.02
N SER A 717 -28.42 -5.34 -32.32
CA SER A 717 -27.70 -6.11 -33.34
C SER A 717 -26.52 -5.31 -33.88
N VAL A 718 -25.33 -5.91 -33.91
CA VAL A 718 -24.09 -5.32 -34.43
C VAL A 718 -23.55 -6.19 -35.55
N LEU A 719 -23.37 -5.61 -36.74
CA LEU A 719 -22.73 -6.25 -37.87
C LEU A 719 -21.34 -5.66 -38.06
N ALA A 720 -20.31 -6.49 -38.04
CA ALA A 720 -18.96 -6.12 -38.42
C ALA A 720 -18.57 -6.75 -39.76
N GLU A 721 -18.03 -5.91 -40.64
CA GLU A 721 -17.41 -6.31 -41.89
C GLU A 721 -15.90 -6.16 -41.76
N CYS A 722 -15.18 -7.29 -41.81
CA CYS A 722 -13.75 -7.37 -41.62
C CYS A 722 -13.07 -7.80 -42.91
N GLU A 723 -12.15 -7.00 -43.44
CA GLU A 723 -11.27 -7.46 -44.52
C GLU A 723 -10.37 -8.60 -44.00
N LEU A 724 -10.28 -9.69 -44.78
CA LEU A 724 -9.52 -10.88 -44.42
C LEU A 724 -8.88 -11.52 -45.67
N PRO A 725 -7.55 -11.73 -45.70
CA PRO A 725 -6.87 -12.29 -46.86
C PRO A 725 -7.20 -13.77 -47.08
N ALA A 726 -7.24 -14.19 -48.34
CA ALA A 726 -7.46 -15.59 -48.76
C ALA A 726 -6.58 -16.63 -48.04
N ALA A 727 -5.36 -16.25 -47.63
CA ALA A 727 -4.44 -17.13 -46.90
C ALA A 727 -4.95 -17.52 -45.49
N LEU A 728 -5.64 -16.61 -44.79
CA LEU A 728 -6.24 -16.87 -43.47
C LEU A 728 -7.63 -17.51 -43.56
N MET A 729 -8.18 -17.63 -44.77
CA MET A 729 -9.45 -18.32 -45.03
C MET A 729 -9.29 -19.84 -45.16
N LYS A 730 -8.05 -20.33 -45.31
CA LYS A 730 -7.72 -21.76 -45.28
C LYS A 730 -7.45 -22.19 -43.82
N LEU A 731 -8.33 -23.01 -43.24
CA LEU A 731 -8.24 -23.50 -41.86
C LEU A 731 -6.86 -24.13 -41.57
N GLY A 732 -6.05 -23.53 -40.69
CA GLY A 732 -4.84 -24.19 -40.19
C GLY A 732 -3.86 -23.37 -39.34
N ALA A 733 -3.55 -22.11 -39.70
CA ALA A 733 -2.57 -21.29 -38.98
C ALA A 733 -3.11 -19.88 -38.69
N GLY A 734 -2.94 -19.37 -37.47
CA GLY A 734 -3.37 -18.01 -37.05
C GLY A 734 -4.85 -17.83 -36.68
N ALA A 735 -5.71 -18.83 -36.94
CA ALA A 735 -7.17 -18.71 -36.80
C ALA A 735 -7.71 -18.50 -35.37
N ASN A 736 -6.92 -18.75 -34.32
CA ASN A 736 -7.35 -18.54 -32.92
C ASN A 736 -7.05 -17.11 -32.41
N GLN A 737 -6.40 -16.27 -33.23
CA GLN A 737 -6.02 -14.91 -32.87
C GLN A 737 -6.85 -13.83 -33.57
N GLU A 738 -7.66 -14.19 -34.58
CA GLU A 738 -8.68 -13.30 -35.15
C GLU A 738 -9.89 -13.20 -34.23
N ALA A 739 -10.17 -11.99 -33.74
CA ALA A 739 -11.30 -11.75 -32.87
C ALA A 739 -11.87 -10.35 -33.06
N LEU A 740 -13.19 -10.23 -33.02
CA LEU A 740 -13.93 -8.99 -32.91
C LEU A 740 -14.53 -8.93 -31.51
N SER A 741 -14.37 -7.83 -30.78
CA SER A 741 -14.97 -7.62 -29.46
C SER A 741 -15.86 -6.39 -29.44
N ILE A 742 -17.03 -6.50 -28.82
CA ILE A 742 -18.01 -5.43 -28.62
C ILE A 742 -18.07 -5.13 -27.13
N TYR A 743 -17.88 -3.86 -26.77
CA TYR A 743 -17.92 -3.38 -25.39
C TYR A 743 -19.15 -2.49 -25.21
N LEU A 744 -19.94 -2.73 -24.16
CA LEU A 744 -21.15 -1.97 -23.87
C LEU A 744 -21.22 -1.62 -22.38
N ALA A 745 -21.48 -0.35 -22.07
CA ALA A 745 -21.80 0.16 -20.75
C ALA A 745 -23.16 0.90 -20.84
N PRO A 746 -24.28 0.16 -20.71
CA PRO A 746 -25.61 0.67 -21.01
C PRO A 746 -26.23 1.52 -19.88
N VAL A 747 -25.72 1.41 -18.65
CA VAL A 747 -26.26 2.13 -17.47
C VAL A 747 -25.30 3.22 -17.03
N ALA A 748 -25.71 4.49 -17.20
CA ALA A 748 -24.94 5.64 -16.75
C ALA A 748 -24.80 5.64 -15.21
N GLY A 749 -23.61 5.98 -14.72
CA GLY A 749 -23.32 6.10 -13.27
C GLY A 749 -23.15 4.78 -12.51
N ARG A 750 -23.18 3.62 -13.19
CA ARG A 750 -22.79 2.32 -12.61
C ARG A 750 -21.48 1.84 -13.20
N ASP A 751 -20.73 1.07 -12.42
CA ASP A 751 -19.44 0.49 -12.85
C ASP A 751 -19.61 -0.76 -13.75
N LEU A 752 -20.74 -0.87 -14.43
CA LEU A 752 -21.16 -2.07 -15.16
C LEU A 752 -20.83 -1.94 -16.65
N ALA A 753 -20.04 -2.89 -17.17
CA ALA A 753 -19.80 -2.99 -18.61
C ALA A 753 -19.67 -4.45 -19.05
N TYR A 754 -19.96 -4.71 -20.32
CA TYR A 754 -20.03 -6.03 -20.93
C TYR A 754 -19.10 -6.09 -22.13
N ARG A 755 -18.47 -7.25 -22.36
CA ARG A 755 -17.63 -7.56 -23.51
C ARG A 755 -18.17 -8.81 -24.19
N PHE A 756 -18.39 -8.72 -25.51
CA PHE A 756 -18.83 -9.82 -26.36
C PHE A 756 -17.80 -10.02 -27.48
N THR A 757 -17.13 -11.16 -27.50
CA THR A 757 -16.05 -11.47 -28.43
C THR A 757 -16.45 -12.61 -29.36
N VAL A 758 -16.31 -12.40 -30.66
CA VAL A 758 -16.55 -13.39 -31.70
C VAL A 758 -15.26 -13.66 -32.47
N GLY A 759 -14.91 -14.93 -32.59
CA GLY A 759 -13.78 -15.38 -33.39
C GLY A 759 -14.18 -15.75 -34.81
N LEU A 760 -13.17 -15.98 -35.65
CA LEU A 760 -13.32 -16.30 -37.06
C LEU A 760 -14.14 -17.57 -37.33
N ARG A 761 -14.04 -18.59 -36.46
CA ARG A 761 -14.66 -19.90 -36.65
C ARG A 761 -16.10 -19.93 -36.11
N ALA A 762 -16.96 -20.70 -36.75
CA ALA A 762 -18.23 -21.09 -36.14
C ALA A 762 -17.94 -21.81 -34.80
N GLY A 763 -18.69 -21.50 -33.75
CA GLY A 763 -18.45 -22.04 -32.39
C GLY A 763 -17.42 -21.27 -31.54
N THR A 764 -16.70 -20.28 -32.07
CA THR A 764 -15.77 -19.46 -31.26
C THR A 764 -16.39 -18.14 -30.81
N LYS A 765 -16.92 -18.09 -29.58
CA LYS A 765 -17.30 -16.86 -28.89
C LYS A 765 -16.76 -16.84 -27.46
N ALA A 766 -16.62 -15.67 -26.89
CA ALA A 766 -16.35 -15.45 -25.47
C ALA A 766 -17.12 -14.20 -25.02
N ASP A 767 -17.46 -14.15 -23.75
CA ASP A 767 -18.05 -12.99 -23.12
C ASP A 767 -17.41 -12.73 -21.76
N ALA A 768 -17.58 -11.52 -21.27
CA ALA A 768 -17.13 -11.12 -19.96
C ALA A 768 -17.90 -9.89 -19.50
N ALA A 769 -17.94 -9.63 -18.20
CA ALA A 769 -18.50 -8.40 -17.68
C ALA A 769 -17.72 -7.88 -16.48
N VAL A 770 -17.71 -6.56 -16.29
CA VAL A 770 -17.11 -5.88 -15.15
C VAL A 770 -18.22 -5.21 -14.35
N GLY A 771 -18.03 -5.13 -13.03
CA GLY A 771 -18.99 -4.54 -12.09
C GLY A 771 -19.88 -5.54 -11.35
N PHE A 772 -19.84 -6.82 -11.70
CA PHE A 772 -20.53 -7.90 -10.96
C PHE A 772 -19.69 -8.47 -9.80
N VAL A 773 -18.38 -8.46 -9.95
CA VAL A 773 -17.44 -8.78 -8.87
C VAL A 773 -17.43 -7.58 -7.93
N THR A 774 -18.18 -7.67 -6.84
CA THR A 774 -18.31 -6.61 -5.82
C THR A 774 -17.27 -6.72 -4.71
N ASP A 775 -16.49 -7.81 -4.71
CA ASP A 775 -15.36 -7.98 -3.83
C ASP A 775 -14.12 -7.33 -4.42
N THR A 776 -13.71 -6.16 -3.91
CA THR A 776 -12.48 -5.46 -4.31
C THR A 776 -11.18 -6.27 -4.19
N MET A 777 -11.22 -7.42 -3.51
CA MET A 777 -10.08 -8.29 -3.30
C MET A 777 -10.05 -9.50 -4.23
N ASP A 778 -11.14 -9.80 -4.92
CA ASP A 778 -11.09 -10.72 -6.04
C ASP A 778 -10.19 -10.07 -7.12
N PRO A 779 -9.15 -10.74 -7.62
CA PRO A 779 -8.25 -10.17 -8.63
C PRO A 779 -8.97 -9.74 -9.92
N ARG A 780 -10.21 -10.20 -10.13
CA ARG A 780 -11.08 -9.81 -11.25
C ARG A 780 -11.88 -8.54 -10.96
N HIS A 781 -11.85 -8.00 -9.74
CA HIS A 781 -12.57 -6.78 -9.41
C HIS A 781 -12.06 -5.58 -10.22
N GLY A 782 -12.98 -4.85 -10.83
CA GLY A 782 -12.67 -3.76 -11.76
C GLY A 782 -12.11 -4.26 -13.09
N GLN A 783 -12.06 -5.58 -13.31
CA GLN A 783 -11.69 -6.20 -14.58
C GLN A 783 -12.90 -6.88 -15.22
N PHE A 784 -12.83 -7.16 -16.52
CA PHE A 784 -13.82 -7.98 -17.21
C PHE A 784 -13.69 -9.43 -16.76
N ASP A 785 -14.62 -9.89 -15.93
CA ASP A 785 -14.69 -11.26 -15.43
C ASP A 785 -15.17 -12.19 -16.56
N PRO A 786 -14.31 -13.10 -17.06
CA PRO A 786 -14.65 -14.03 -18.13
C PRO A 786 -15.61 -15.14 -17.69
N ASP A 787 -15.89 -15.29 -16.39
CA ASP A 787 -16.87 -16.26 -15.89
C ASP A 787 -18.31 -15.76 -16.06
N TRP A 788 -18.50 -14.46 -16.35
CA TRP A 788 -19.80 -13.93 -16.72
C TRP A 788 -20.20 -14.46 -18.11
N SER A 789 -21.34 -15.14 -18.19
CA SER A 789 -21.90 -15.61 -19.45
C SER A 789 -23.27 -15.01 -19.70
N GLY A 790 -23.41 -14.39 -20.86
CA GLY A 790 -24.65 -13.81 -21.35
C GLY A 790 -25.35 -14.71 -22.37
N ASP A 791 -26.67 -14.61 -22.42
CA ASP A 791 -27.45 -15.20 -23.52
C ASP A 791 -27.42 -14.24 -24.73
N TRP A 792 -26.61 -14.55 -25.73
CA TRP A 792 -26.52 -13.75 -26.95
C TRP A 792 -26.19 -14.63 -28.15
N GLN A 793 -26.70 -14.21 -29.31
CA GLN A 793 -26.54 -14.93 -30.56
C GLN A 793 -25.43 -14.30 -31.38
N TYR A 794 -24.73 -15.13 -32.14
CA TYR A 794 -23.76 -14.66 -33.10
C TYR A 794 -23.71 -15.57 -34.30
N GLU A 795 -23.32 -14.99 -35.42
CA GLU A 795 -23.08 -15.71 -36.66
C GLU A 795 -21.74 -15.21 -37.23
N SER A 796 -20.93 -16.14 -37.72
CA SER A 796 -19.66 -15.85 -38.40
C SER A 796 -19.73 -16.42 -39.81
N ARG A 797 -19.57 -15.57 -40.83
CA ARG A 797 -19.64 -15.96 -42.24
C ARG A 797 -18.36 -15.52 -42.96
N LEU A 798 -17.64 -16.48 -43.53
CA LEU A 798 -16.51 -16.21 -44.42
C LEU A 798 -17.03 -16.06 -45.85
N GLU A 799 -16.52 -15.06 -46.56
CA GLU A 799 -16.75 -14.87 -47.99
C GLU A 799 -15.39 -14.86 -48.71
N PRO A 800 -14.82 -16.04 -49.02
CA PRO A 800 -13.51 -16.17 -49.68
C PRO A 800 -13.41 -15.37 -50.97
N GLU A 801 -14.47 -15.38 -51.77
CA GLU A 801 -14.57 -14.67 -53.06
C GLU A 801 -14.47 -13.14 -52.91
N LYS A 802 -14.76 -12.60 -51.72
CA LYS A 802 -14.72 -11.16 -51.43
C LYS A 802 -13.57 -10.77 -50.49
N ASN A 803 -12.70 -11.69 -50.10
CA ASN A 803 -11.67 -11.47 -49.08
C ASN A 803 -12.24 -10.83 -47.79
N ARG A 804 -13.40 -11.31 -47.34
CA ARG A 804 -14.17 -10.71 -46.25
C ARG A 804 -14.64 -11.73 -45.22
N TRP A 805 -14.66 -11.31 -43.97
CA TRP A 805 -15.29 -11.98 -42.85
C TRP A 805 -16.41 -11.09 -42.30
N LEU A 806 -17.61 -11.65 -42.17
CA LEU A 806 -18.76 -11.01 -41.55
C LEU A 806 -19.02 -11.62 -40.18
N ALA A 807 -19.15 -10.78 -39.17
CA ALA A 807 -19.55 -11.17 -37.82
C ALA A 807 -20.81 -10.41 -37.43
N LEU A 808 -21.91 -11.13 -37.22
CA LEU A 808 -23.17 -10.59 -36.74
C LEU A 808 -23.36 -10.99 -35.28
N VAL A 809 -23.59 -10.03 -34.40
CA VAL A 809 -23.82 -10.23 -32.98
C VAL A 809 -25.19 -9.65 -32.62
N LYS A 810 -26.04 -10.45 -31.97
CA LYS A 810 -27.37 -10.04 -31.51
C LYS A 810 -27.43 -10.18 -30.00
N ILE A 811 -27.58 -9.05 -29.32
CA ILE A 811 -27.48 -8.93 -27.86
C ILE A 811 -28.87 -8.56 -27.32
N PRO A 812 -29.58 -9.50 -26.66
CA PRO A 812 -30.84 -9.19 -26.02
C PRO A 812 -30.67 -8.16 -24.89
N PHE A 813 -31.60 -7.22 -24.73
CA PHE A 813 -31.54 -6.25 -23.62
C PHE A 813 -31.63 -6.94 -22.25
N LYS A 814 -32.35 -8.07 -22.19
CA LYS A 814 -32.38 -8.97 -21.03
C LYS A 814 -30.97 -9.35 -20.56
N THR A 815 -30.08 -9.65 -21.50
CA THR A 815 -28.72 -10.12 -21.23
C THR A 815 -27.88 -9.03 -20.56
N LEU A 816 -28.16 -7.77 -20.89
CA LEU A 816 -27.53 -6.60 -20.31
C LEU A 816 -28.21 -6.13 -19.01
N GLY A 817 -29.33 -6.75 -18.61
CA GLY A 817 -30.11 -6.35 -17.45
C GLY A 817 -30.72 -4.94 -17.58
N VAL A 818 -31.03 -4.51 -18.80
CA VAL A 818 -31.61 -3.18 -19.08
C VAL A 818 -32.89 -3.29 -19.89
N GLU A 819 -33.72 -2.26 -19.81
CA GLU A 819 -34.82 -2.06 -20.77
C GLU A 819 -34.27 -1.61 -22.13
N GLY A 820 -35.09 -1.73 -23.17
CA GLY A 820 -34.76 -1.20 -24.49
C GLY A 820 -34.44 0.29 -24.43
N PRO A 821 -33.41 0.76 -25.16
CA PRO A 821 -32.98 2.14 -25.10
C PRO A 821 -34.08 3.06 -25.65
N LYS A 822 -34.31 4.18 -24.95
CA LYS A 822 -35.29 5.18 -25.39
C LYS A 822 -34.74 6.00 -26.56
N PRO A 823 -35.59 6.52 -27.46
CA PRO A 823 -35.14 7.44 -28.50
C PRO A 823 -34.37 8.63 -27.90
N GLU A 824 -33.35 9.12 -28.60
CA GLU A 824 -32.47 10.22 -28.19
C GLU A 824 -31.60 9.95 -26.95
N THR A 825 -31.55 8.70 -26.49
CA THR A 825 -30.57 8.26 -25.48
C THR A 825 -29.33 7.65 -26.13
N PHE A 826 -28.29 7.41 -25.34
CA PHE A 826 -27.09 6.73 -25.79
C PHE A 826 -26.56 5.78 -24.71
N TRP A 827 -25.81 4.77 -25.14
CA TRP A 827 -24.98 3.93 -24.29
C TRP A 827 -23.52 4.24 -24.53
N ARG A 828 -22.67 4.05 -23.52
CA ARG A 828 -21.22 4.08 -23.75
C ARG A 828 -20.80 2.76 -24.38
N ALA A 829 -20.03 2.78 -25.46
CA ALA A 829 -19.67 1.57 -26.18
C ALA A 829 -18.28 1.65 -26.84
N ASN A 830 -17.71 0.50 -27.17
CA ASN A 830 -16.54 0.41 -28.03
C ASN A 830 -16.53 -0.87 -28.86
N PHE A 831 -15.77 -0.89 -29.95
CA PHE A 831 -15.67 -2.05 -30.85
C PHE A 831 -14.20 -2.29 -31.17
N ALA A 832 -13.67 -3.48 -30.92
CA ALA A 832 -12.27 -3.83 -31.09
C ALA A 832 -12.08 -4.98 -32.07
N ARG A 833 -10.93 -5.02 -32.75
CA ARG A 833 -10.48 -6.18 -33.50
C ARG A 833 -9.02 -6.50 -33.20
N VAL A 834 -8.73 -7.79 -33.09
CA VAL A 834 -7.39 -8.36 -33.21
C VAL A 834 -7.30 -9.05 -34.56
N HIS A 835 -6.33 -8.63 -35.38
CA HIS A 835 -6.03 -9.20 -36.69
C HIS A 835 -4.61 -9.78 -36.71
N ALA A 836 -4.47 -11.07 -37.04
CA ALA A 836 -3.20 -11.76 -37.17
C ALA A 836 -2.62 -11.56 -38.58
N ALA A 837 -2.02 -10.41 -38.83
CA ALA A 837 -1.45 -10.04 -40.12
C ALA A 837 -0.29 -10.97 -40.56
N ALA A 838 0.46 -11.51 -39.60
CA ALA A 838 1.49 -12.56 -39.78
C ALA A 838 1.66 -13.36 -38.46
N PRO A 839 2.34 -14.53 -38.45
CA PRO A 839 2.52 -15.36 -37.25
C PRO A 839 3.12 -14.62 -36.04
N ASP A 840 3.90 -13.57 -36.27
CA ASP A 840 4.58 -12.72 -35.29
C ASP A 840 4.05 -11.28 -35.26
N ARG A 841 2.99 -10.97 -36.03
CA ARG A 841 2.44 -9.61 -36.16
C ARG A 841 0.93 -9.59 -35.90
N LEU A 842 0.55 -9.06 -34.74
CA LEU A 842 -0.83 -8.75 -34.37
C LEU A 842 -1.15 -7.27 -34.58
N GLU A 843 -2.18 -6.99 -35.35
CA GLU A 843 -2.78 -5.67 -35.48
C GLU A 843 -3.94 -5.55 -34.48
N ARG A 844 -3.97 -4.46 -33.73
CA ARG A 844 -5.01 -4.17 -32.73
C ARG A 844 -5.71 -2.88 -33.13
N SER A 845 -7.01 -2.95 -33.34
CA SER A 845 -7.83 -1.79 -33.68
C SER A 845 -9.02 -1.64 -32.74
N LEU A 846 -9.45 -0.39 -32.55
CA LEU A 846 -10.54 0.00 -31.66
C LEU A 846 -11.31 1.17 -32.30
N TRP A 847 -12.63 1.22 -32.11
CA TRP A 847 -13.48 2.23 -32.74
C TRP A 847 -13.22 3.60 -32.11
N SER A 848 -13.35 3.70 -30.80
CA SER A 848 -13.06 4.90 -30.02
C SER A 848 -11.77 4.70 -29.26
N THR A 849 -10.81 5.61 -29.46
CA THR A 849 -9.51 5.60 -28.78
C THR A 849 -9.20 7.00 -28.28
N THR A 850 -8.46 7.09 -27.18
CA THR A 850 -7.68 8.27 -26.83
C THR A 850 -6.21 7.93 -27.01
N PRO A 851 -5.29 8.89 -27.19
CA PRO A 851 -3.86 8.55 -27.27
C PRO A 851 -3.27 7.96 -25.98
N GLY A 852 -4.03 7.96 -24.87
CA GLY A 852 -3.73 7.22 -23.65
C GLY A 852 -4.15 5.75 -23.67
N THR A 853 -4.95 5.31 -24.66
CA THR A 853 -5.43 3.92 -24.77
C THR A 853 -4.26 2.94 -24.89
N LYS A 854 -4.06 2.08 -23.89
CA LYS A 854 -3.03 1.03 -23.90
C LYS A 854 -3.58 -0.39 -24.05
N HIS A 855 -4.85 -0.61 -23.72
CA HIS A 855 -5.53 -1.90 -23.78
C HIS A 855 -7.02 -1.71 -24.11
N PHE A 856 -7.67 -2.76 -24.64
CA PHE A 856 -9.06 -2.67 -25.12
C PHE A 856 -10.10 -2.49 -24.00
N ASP A 857 -9.77 -2.97 -22.80
CA ASP A 857 -10.67 -2.99 -21.66
C ASP A 857 -10.78 -1.62 -20.94
N ASP A 858 -10.08 -0.58 -21.42
CA ASP A 858 -10.16 0.77 -20.84
C ASP A 858 -11.50 1.43 -21.16
N ARG A 859 -12.34 1.52 -20.13
CA ARG A 859 -13.70 2.07 -20.23
C ARG A 859 -13.72 3.59 -20.38
N ASN A 860 -12.60 4.28 -20.13
CA ASN A 860 -12.52 5.72 -20.38
C ASN A 860 -12.58 6.03 -21.88
N ASP A 861 -12.19 5.07 -22.72
CA ASP A 861 -12.15 5.24 -24.18
C ASP A 861 -13.50 4.98 -24.87
N PHE A 862 -14.53 4.55 -24.15
CA PHE A 862 -15.83 4.25 -24.75
C PHE A 862 -16.45 5.52 -25.38
N GLY A 863 -16.85 5.40 -26.65
CA GLY A 863 -17.64 6.39 -27.37
C GLY A 863 -19.14 6.25 -27.06
N GLU A 864 -19.99 6.90 -27.85
CA GLU A 864 -21.44 6.91 -27.66
C GLU A 864 -22.17 6.13 -28.76
N LEU A 865 -22.88 5.07 -28.39
CA LEU A 865 -23.86 4.41 -29.25
C LEU A 865 -25.23 5.06 -29.04
N ALA A 866 -25.67 5.87 -29.99
CA ALA A 866 -26.87 6.68 -29.90
C ALA A 866 -28.07 6.01 -30.59
N PHE A 867 -29.25 6.06 -29.96
CA PHE A 867 -30.44 5.39 -30.48
C PHE A 867 -31.39 6.41 -31.13
N THR A 868 -31.55 6.31 -32.45
CA THR A 868 -32.29 7.30 -33.26
C THR A 868 -33.50 6.66 -33.95
N GLY A 869 -34.72 7.05 -33.58
CA GLY A 869 -35.99 6.64 -34.22
C GLY A 869 -37.14 6.42 -33.23
N PRO A 870 -38.42 6.57 -33.64
CA PRO A 870 -39.56 6.33 -32.75
C PRO A 870 -39.69 4.84 -32.45
N ALA A 871 -39.29 4.43 -31.24
CA ALA A 871 -39.65 3.14 -30.71
C ALA A 871 -41.19 3.11 -30.61
N THR A 872 -41.83 2.19 -31.31
CA THR A 872 -43.25 1.93 -31.11
C THR A 872 -43.42 1.45 -29.67
N ASN A 873 -43.96 2.32 -28.82
CA ASN A 873 -44.30 2.01 -27.44
C ASN A 873 -45.32 0.87 -27.39
N LYS A 874 -44.82 -0.36 -27.38
CA LYS A 874 -45.43 -1.47 -26.65
C LYS A 874 -44.38 -1.94 -25.69
N SER A 875 -44.58 -1.61 -24.41
CA SER A 875 -43.82 -2.17 -23.31
C SER A 875 -43.89 -3.70 -23.39
N ALA A 876 -42.88 -4.32 -24.00
CA ALA A 876 -42.64 -5.73 -23.84
C ALA A 876 -42.20 -5.93 -22.39
N ALA A 877 -43.03 -6.65 -21.63
CA ALA A 877 -42.80 -6.94 -20.24
C ALA A 877 -41.42 -7.56 -20.00
N LEU A 878 -40.79 -7.17 -18.88
CA LEU A 878 -39.58 -7.76 -18.34
C LEU A 878 -39.61 -9.30 -18.45
N PRO A 879 -38.50 -9.95 -18.81
CA PRO A 879 -38.49 -11.38 -18.99
C PRO A 879 -38.53 -12.11 -17.65
N GLY A 880 -39.71 -12.61 -17.33
CA GLY A 880 -39.90 -14.03 -17.06
C GLY A 880 -39.33 -14.65 -15.78
N LYS A 881 -38.71 -13.88 -14.86
CA LYS A 881 -38.43 -14.14 -13.41
C LYS A 881 -36.98 -13.75 -12.99
N HIS A 882 -36.80 -13.17 -11.79
CA HIS A 882 -35.51 -12.72 -11.19
C HIS A 882 -34.52 -13.90 -10.95
N PRO A 883 -33.18 -13.74 -10.95
CA PRO A 883 -32.25 -14.86 -10.69
C PRO A 883 -32.48 -15.57 -9.34
N LEU A 884 -32.72 -14.81 -8.27
CA LEU A 884 -33.14 -15.40 -6.99
C LEU A 884 -34.50 -16.08 -7.07
N GLN A 885 -35.37 -15.63 -7.97
CA GLN A 885 -36.64 -16.31 -8.22
C GLN A 885 -36.43 -17.64 -8.96
N LEU A 886 -35.50 -17.70 -9.92
CA LEU A 886 -35.15 -18.96 -10.59
C LEU A 886 -34.53 -19.95 -9.61
N TRP A 887 -33.61 -19.49 -8.75
CA TRP A 887 -33.06 -20.30 -7.67
C TRP A 887 -34.15 -20.75 -6.70
N ARG A 888 -35.04 -19.84 -6.26
CA ARG A 888 -36.14 -20.17 -5.36
C ARG A 888 -37.10 -21.18 -5.97
N ASP A 889 -37.43 -21.02 -7.25
CA ASP A 889 -38.33 -21.92 -7.97
C ASP A 889 -37.67 -23.30 -8.16
N ASP A 890 -36.37 -23.37 -8.48
CA ASP A 890 -35.59 -24.62 -8.53
C ASP A 890 -35.47 -25.28 -7.15
N TYR A 891 -35.12 -24.50 -6.13
CA TYR A 891 -35.01 -24.97 -4.75
C TYR A 891 -36.35 -25.48 -4.25
N ASN A 892 -37.45 -24.76 -4.47
CA ASN A 892 -38.80 -25.22 -4.15
C ASN A 892 -39.13 -26.53 -4.89
N SER A 893 -38.76 -26.67 -6.16
CA SER A 893 -39.04 -27.91 -6.91
C SER A 893 -38.31 -29.15 -6.34
N LYS A 894 -37.23 -28.95 -5.57
CA LYS A 894 -36.39 -30.03 -5.00
C LYS A 894 -36.58 -30.26 -3.51
N SER A 895 -36.90 -29.19 -2.77
CA SER A 895 -36.94 -29.18 -1.29
C SER A 895 -38.36 -29.02 -0.73
N PHE A 896 -39.33 -28.72 -1.58
CA PHE A 896 -40.65 -28.31 -1.12
C PHE A 896 -41.77 -29.05 -1.84
N GLU A 897 -42.39 -29.98 -1.12
CA GLU A 897 -43.76 -30.37 -1.38
C GLU A 897 -44.65 -29.68 -0.33
N LEU A 898 -45.69 -28.97 -0.78
CA LEU A 898 -46.77 -28.56 0.11
C LEU A 898 -47.24 -29.82 0.86
N PRO A 899 -47.45 -29.78 2.19
CA PRO A 899 -47.94 -30.95 2.91
C PRO A 899 -49.15 -31.52 2.16
N ALA A 900 -49.09 -32.79 1.74
CA ALA A 900 -50.11 -33.37 0.86
C ALA A 900 -51.54 -33.27 1.43
N ALA A 901 -51.65 -33.16 2.76
CA ALA A 901 -52.89 -32.87 3.48
C ALA A 901 -53.48 -31.49 3.15
N TRP A 902 -52.65 -30.47 2.88
CA TRP A 902 -53.08 -29.09 2.61
C TRP A 902 -53.70 -28.92 1.22
N LEU A 903 -53.18 -29.62 0.21
CA LEU A 903 -53.69 -29.56 -1.17
C LEU A 903 -55.08 -30.19 -1.34
N LYS A 904 -55.54 -30.98 -0.36
CA LYS A 904 -56.85 -31.65 -0.37
C LYS A 904 -57.85 -31.02 0.60
N LEU A 905 -57.51 -29.89 1.22
CA LEU A 905 -58.39 -29.24 2.18
C LEU A 905 -59.63 -28.66 1.47
N PRO A 906 -60.85 -28.96 1.95
CA PRO A 906 -62.04 -28.26 1.47
C PRO A 906 -62.00 -26.81 1.93
N ASP A 907 -62.76 -25.94 1.24
CA ASP A 907 -62.90 -24.53 1.58
C ASP A 907 -61.58 -23.74 1.59
N LEU A 908 -60.73 -23.95 0.58
CA LEU A 908 -59.58 -23.09 0.31
C LEU A 908 -60.00 -21.85 -0.49
N MET A 909 -59.39 -20.70 -0.17
CA MET A 909 -59.62 -19.46 -0.91
C MET A 909 -59.02 -19.56 -2.32
N PRO A 910 -59.76 -19.19 -3.38
CA PRO A 910 -59.36 -19.47 -4.77
C PRO A 910 -58.26 -18.55 -5.33
N THR A 911 -57.98 -17.41 -4.69
CA THR A 911 -57.02 -16.42 -5.18
C THR A 911 -55.98 -16.06 -4.12
N PRO A 912 -54.70 -15.88 -4.50
CA PRO A 912 -53.65 -15.44 -3.58
C PRO A 912 -53.90 -14.01 -3.08
N LEU A 913 -53.46 -13.72 -1.86
CA LEU A 913 -53.60 -12.40 -1.25
C LEU A 913 -52.61 -11.39 -1.86
N ALA A 914 -53.06 -10.14 -2.00
CA ALA A 914 -52.22 -9.04 -2.46
C ALA A 914 -51.54 -8.36 -1.25
N TRP A 915 -50.21 -8.37 -1.23
CA TRP A 915 -49.44 -7.87 -0.09
C TRP A 915 -48.77 -6.52 -0.37
N VAL A 916 -48.70 -5.69 0.65
CA VAL A 916 -47.82 -4.53 0.72
C VAL A 916 -46.79 -4.73 1.83
N PHE A 917 -45.66 -4.04 1.72
CA PHE A 917 -44.47 -4.24 2.54
C PHE A 917 -43.84 -2.93 2.99
N ARG A 918 -43.26 -2.95 4.19
CA ARG A 918 -42.38 -1.89 4.69
C ARG A 918 -41.20 -2.47 5.47
N ALA A 919 -40.00 -2.02 5.14
CA ALA A 919 -38.79 -2.34 5.87
C ALA A 919 -38.79 -1.65 7.25
N ASP A 920 -38.27 -2.33 8.27
CA ASP A 920 -38.18 -1.83 9.64
C ASP A 920 -36.81 -2.14 10.29
N PRO A 921 -35.69 -1.73 9.67
CA PRO A 921 -34.35 -2.02 10.18
C PRO A 921 -34.05 -1.32 11.53
N LEU A 922 -34.87 -0.33 11.92
CA LEU A 922 -34.74 0.43 13.16
C LEU A 922 -35.78 0.04 14.23
N GLU A 923 -36.54 -1.04 14.01
CA GLU A 923 -37.53 -1.58 14.95
C GLU A 923 -38.55 -0.55 15.46
N GLN A 924 -39.04 0.27 14.54
CA GLN A 924 -40.05 1.30 14.78
C GLN A 924 -41.48 0.76 14.63
N GLY A 925 -41.69 -0.30 13.84
CA GLY A 925 -43.03 -0.73 13.44
C GLY A 925 -43.89 -1.20 14.60
N ALA A 926 -43.33 -2.02 15.51
CA ALA A 926 -44.05 -2.48 16.70
C ALA A 926 -44.33 -1.32 17.68
N LYS A 927 -43.37 -0.38 17.80
CA LYS A 927 -43.49 0.81 18.67
C LYS A 927 -44.55 1.78 18.16
N ASN A 928 -44.66 1.91 16.83
CA ASN A 928 -45.60 2.79 16.16
C ASN A 928 -46.93 2.12 15.80
N GLY A 929 -47.16 0.88 16.26
CA GLY A 929 -48.45 0.20 16.12
C GLY A 929 -48.80 -0.23 14.70
N TRP A 930 -47.83 -0.59 13.85
CA TRP A 930 -48.09 -0.97 12.45
C TRP A 930 -48.97 -2.23 12.29
N GLN A 931 -49.13 -3.02 13.35
CA GLN A 931 -50.07 -4.15 13.43
C GLN A 931 -51.55 -3.74 13.51
N ALA A 932 -51.87 -2.50 13.87
CA ALA A 932 -53.24 -2.05 14.11
C ALA A 932 -54.10 -2.12 12.83
N ALA A 933 -55.38 -2.48 13.00
CA ALA A 933 -56.31 -2.68 11.88
C ALA A 933 -56.55 -1.40 11.05
N ASP A 934 -56.49 -0.24 11.69
CA ASP A 934 -56.73 1.09 11.12
C ASP A 934 -55.45 1.85 10.74
N PHE A 935 -54.27 1.27 10.93
CA PHE A 935 -53.01 1.92 10.57
C PHE A 935 -52.98 2.28 9.08
N ASN A 936 -52.54 3.49 8.71
CA ASN A 936 -52.44 3.90 7.32
C ASN A 936 -51.15 3.35 6.68
N ALA A 937 -51.30 2.41 5.75
CA ALA A 937 -50.19 1.79 5.01
C ALA A 937 -50.12 2.25 3.53
N SER A 938 -50.67 3.43 3.20
CA SER A 938 -50.68 3.93 1.81
C SER A 938 -49.28 4.20 1.24
N ASP A 939 -48.29 4.41 2.11
CA ASP A 939 -46.88 4.61 1.76
C ASP A 939 -46.08 3.29 1.66
N TRP A 940 -46.70 2.13 1.87
CA TRP A 940 -46.03 0.83 1.78
C TRP A 940 -45.93 0.38 0.33
N VAL A 941 -44.84 -0.34 0.01
CA VAL A 941 -44.58 -0.79 -1.36
C VAL A 941 -45.30 -2.10 -1.64
N LYS A 942 -45.78 -2.31 -2.88
CA LYS A 942 -46.37 -3.60 -3.27
C LYS A 942 -45.28 -4.69 -3.28
N ILE A 943 -45.60 -5.88 -2.76
CA ILE A 943 -44.68 -7.01 -2.77
C ILE A 943 -45.40 -8.29 -3.21
N ARG A 944 -44.70 -9.13 -3.98
CA ARG A 944 -45.22 -10.44 -4.35
C ARG A 944 -45.02 -11.44 -3.21
N VAL A 945 -45.99 -12.30 -2.97
CA VAL A 945 -45.83 -13.48 -2.09
C VAL A 945 -46.29 -14.70 -2.89
N PRO A 946 -45.46 -15.75 -3.06
CA PRO A 946 -44.12 -15.91 -2.50
C PRO A 946 -43.05 -15.04 -3.19
N SER A 947 -42.14 -14.45 -2.40
CA SER A 947 -40.85 -13.94 -2.88
C SER A 947 -39.88 -13.65 -1.72
N PHE A 948 -38.58 -13.69 -2.00
CA PHE A 948 -37.57 -13.01 -1.19
C PHE A 948 -37.64 -11.49 -1.37
N TRP A 949 -37.28 -10.72 -0.35
CA TRP A 949 -37.17 -9.26 -0.41
C TRP A 949 -36.29 -8.80 -1.57
N ALA A 950 -35.14 -9.46 -1.74
CA ALA A 950 -34.19 -9.18 -2.81
C ALA A 950 -34.69 -9.52 -4.23
N GLU A 951 -35.82 -10.22 -4.40
CA GLU A 951 -36.49 -10.37 -5.72
C GLU A 951 -37.24 -9.09 -6.14
N ASN A 952 -37.44 -8.14 -5.23
CA ASN A 952 -38.24 -6.94 -5.46
C ASN A 952 -37.36 -5.69 -5.41
N GLU A 953 -37.24 -4.99 -6.55
CA GLU A 953 -36.37 -3.80 -6.67
C GLU A 953 -36.74 -2.67 -5.71
N GLY A 954 -38.02 -2.53 -5.35
CA GLY A 954 -38.50 -1.54 -4.39
C GLY A 954 -38.19 -1.87 -2.92
N VAL A 955 -37.62 -3.06 -2.63
CA VAL A 955 -37.25 -3.51 -1.29
C VAL A 955 -35.74 -3.75 -1.18
N GLY A 956 -35.17 -4.53 -2.11
CA GLY A 956 -33.75 -4.85 -2.12
C GLY A 956 -33.32 -5.85 -1.05
N ASN A 957 -32.00 -5.96 -0.85
CA ASN A 957 -31.40 -6.88 0.11
C ASN A 957 -31.27 -6.22 1.48
N ILE A 958 -32.29 -6.39 2.34
CA ILE A 958 -32.32 -5.84 3.69
C ILE A 958 -32.19 -6.97 4.73
N GLN A 959 -31.58 -6.65 5.86
CA GLN A 959 -31.53 -7.49 7.06
C GLN A 959 -32.27 -6.81 8.20
N GLY A 960 -32.72 -7.59 9.18
CA GLY A 960 -33.55 -7.15 10.30
C GLY A 960 -35.04 -7.41 10.06
N TYR A 961 -35.89 -6.49 10.53
CA TYR A 961 -37.34 -6.67 10.48
C TYR A 961 -37.98 -6.10 9.21
N GLY A 962 -39.00 -6.78 8.72
CA GLY A 962 -39.88 -6.34 7.66
C GLY A 962 -41.35 -6.61 8.01
N TRP A 963 -42.25 -5.74 7.56
CA TRP A 963 -43.68 -5.85 7.82
C TRP A 963 -44.46 -6.04 6.53
N TYR A 964 -45.33 -7.03 6.53
CA TYR A 964 -46.27 -7.34 5.46
C TYR A 964 -47.68 -7.01 5.89
N ARG A 965 -48.50 -6.47 4.99
CA ARG A 965 -49.92 -6.22 5.23
C ARG A 965 -50.77 -6.61 4.03
N THR A 966 -51.94 -7.18 4.29
CA THR A 966 -52.94 -7.53 3.28
C THR A 966 -54.36 -7.43 3.85
N THR A 967 -55.35 -7.51 2.98
CA THR A 967 -56.77 -7.56 3.33
C THR A 967 -57.39 -8.88 2.88
N LEU A 968 -58.23 -9.45 3.75
CA LEU A 968 -58.92 -10.72 3.57
C LEU A 968 -60.44 -10.49 3.64
N THR A 969 -61.12 -10.63 2.52
CA THR A 969 -62.59 -10.60 2.46
C THR A 969 -63.12 -12.03 2.41
N LEU A 970 -63.92 -12.41 3.39
CA LEU A 970 -64.45 -13.77 3.50
C LEU A 970 -65.64 -13.97 2.54
N PRO A 971 -65.74 -15.12 1.84
CA PRO A 971 -66.94 -15.50 1.11
C PRO A 971 -68.17 -15.58 2.02
N ASP A 972 -69.36 -15.32 1.48
CA ASP A 972 -70.61 -15.41 2.25
C ASP A 972 -70.87 -16.81 2.81
N THR A 973 -70.38 -17.85 2.13
CA THR A 973 -70.46 -19.25 2.60
C THR A 973 -69.60 -19.52 3.85
N TRP A 974 -68.74 -18.59 4.25
CA TRP A 974 -67.84 -18.70 5.40
C TRP A 974 -68.30 -17.87 6.60
N GLN A 975 -69.47 -17.22 6.52
CA GLN A 975 -70.00 -16.43 7.63
C GLN A 975 -70.16 -17.29 8.91
N GLY A 976 -69.72 -16.74 10.04
CA GLY A 976 -69.73 -17.43 11.33
C GLY A 976 -68.62 -18.49 11.54
N ARG A 977 -67.80 -18.77 10.52
CA ARG A 977 -66.68 -19.73 10.62
C ARG A 977 -65.37 -19.00 10.93
N GLY A 978 -64.47 -19.68 11.64
CA GLY A 978 -63.07 -19.22 11.77
C GLY A 978 -62.29 -19.53 10.49
N VAL A 979 -61.08 -18.97 10.37
CA VAL A 979 -60.17 -19.29 9.26
C VAL A 979 -58.82 -19.79 9.78
N ARG A 980 -58.10 -20.52 8.93
CA ARG A 980 -56.71 -20.92 9.15
C ARG A 980 -55.85 -20.33 8.03
N LEU A 981 -54.86 -19.54 8.41
CA LEU A 981 -53.80 -19.09 7.52
C LEU A 981 -52.69 -20.15 7.51
N LEU A 982 -52.36 -20.68 6.34
CA LEU A 982 -51.35 -21.72 6.17
C LEU A 982 -50.12 -21.12 5.49
N PHE A 983 -49.05 -20.93 6.26
CA PHE A 983 -47.78 -20.40 5.77
C PHE A 983 -46.89 -21.58 5.39
N ALA A 984 -46.62 -21.74 4.10
CA ALA A 984 -45.74 -22.80 3.63
C ALA A 984 -44.28 -22.61 4.08
N SER A 985 -43.84 -21.37 4.18
CA SER A 985 -42.63 -20.96 4.87
C SER A 985 -42.52 -19.45 4.94
N VAL A 986 -41.93 -18.96 6.01
CA VAL A 986 -41.43 -17.60 6.16
C VAL A 986 -39.98 -17.71 6.55
N ASP A 987 -39.13 -16.83 6.03
CA ASP A 987 -37.72 -16.83 6.39
C ASP A 987 -37.55 -16.50 7.89
N GLU A 988 -36.72 -17.31 8.56
CA GLU A 988 -36.45 -17.35 10.00
C GLU A 988 -37.66 -17.24 10.95
N GLN A 989 -38.20 -16.05 11.20
CA GLN A 989 -39.20 -15.84 12.27
C GLN A 989 -40.34 -14.93 11.82
N ALA A 990 -41.56 -15.21 12.31
CA ALA A 990 -42.78 -14.49 11.95
C ALA A 990 -43.75 -14.28 13.12
N TRP A 991 -44.42 -13.12 13.14
CA TRP A 991 -45.55 -12.81 14.02
C TRP A 991 -46.76 -12.39 13.19
N VAL A 992 -47.86 -13.12 13.33
CA VAL A 992 -49.08 -12.95 12.51
C VAL A 992 -50.17 -12.30 13.34
N TYR A 993 -50.67 -11.17 12.86
CA TYR A 993 -51.75 -10.39 13.46
C TYR A 993 -52.96 -10.37 12.54
N VAL A 994 -54.16 -10.45 13.10
CA VAL A 994 -55.43 -10.27 12.38
C VAL A 994 -56.28 -9.25 13.10
N ASN A 995 -56.69 -8.20 12.38
CA ASN A 995 -57.44 -7.06 12.92
C ASN A 995 -56.80 -6.44 14.17
N GLY A 996 -55.46 -6.41 14.24
CA GLY A 996 -54.70 -5.86 15.37
C GLY A 996 -54.31 -6.87 16.44
N GLU A 997 -54.92 -8.05 16.47
CA GLU A 997 -54.68 -9.09 17.49
C GLU A 997 -53.62 -10.10 17.02
N LEU A 998 -52.64 -10.41 17.87
CA LEU A 998 -51.64 -11.43 17.58
C LEU A 998 -52.28 -12.82 17.66
N VAL A 999 -52.31 -13.54 16.54
CA VAL A 999 -52.94 -14.88 16.45
C VAL A 999 -51.91 -16.02 16.38
N ARG A 1000 -50.67 -15.74 15.96
CA ARG A 1000 -49.59 -16.72 15.95
C ARG A 1000 -48.21 -16.07 16.05
N GLU A 1001 -47.35 -16.66 16.87
CA GLU A 1001 -45.91 -16.42 16.89
C GLU A 1001 -45.19 -17.69 16.39
N HIS A 1002 -44.34 -17.53 15.38
CA HIS A 1002 -43.43 -18.54 14.82
C HIS A 1002 -42.00 -18.02 14.99
N SER A 1003 -41.39 -18.32 16.13
CA SER A 1003 -40.08 -17.79 16.53
C SER A 1003 -39.26 -18.88 17.20
N GLU A 1004 -37.96 -18.66 17.40
CA GLU A 1004 -37.12 -19.61 18.15
C GLU A 1004 -37.71 -19.89 19.54
N LYS A 1005 -38.35 -18.87 20.14
CA LYS A 1005 -39.04 -18.96 21.42
C LYS A 1005 -40.29 -19.83 21.37
N SER A 1006 -41.16 -19.65 20.38
CA SER A 1006 -42.43 -20.39 20.32
C SER A 1006 -42.25 -21.84 19.84
N GLU A 1007 -41.30 -22.08 18.92
CA GLU A 1007 -41.07 -23.39 18.30
C GLU A 1007 -39.96 -24.20 18.97
N LYS A 1008 -39.10 -23.56 19.79
CA LYS A 1008 -37.91 -24.17 20.42
C LYS A 1008 -36.94 -24.78 19.40
N LYS A 1009 -36.75 -24.11 18.27
CA LYS A 1009 -35.84 -24.48 17.17
C LYS A 1009 -34.99 -23.28 16.75
N SER A 1010 -33.83 -23.51 16.15
CA SER A 1010 -32.93 -22.46 15.64
C SER A 1010 -33.54 -21.74 14.44
N TYR A 1011 -33.23 -20.46 14.23
CA TYR A 1011 -33.63 -19.73 13.02
C TYR A 1011 -33.20 -20.44 11.71
N THR A 1012 -32.11 -21.20 11.75
CA THR A 1012 -31.63 -22.05 10.64
C THR A 1012 -32.52 -23.25 10.32
N ASP A 1013 -33.39 -23.65 11.24
CA ASP A 1013 -34.38 -24.72 11.04
C ASP A 1013 -35.77 -24.15 10.70
N LEU A 1014 -36.04 -22.90 11.12
CA LEU A 1014 -37.35 -22.28 10.95
C LEU A 1014 -37.62 -21.77 9.54
N TRP A 1015 -36.58 -21.31 8.84
CA TRP A 1015 -36.72 -20.67 7.52
C TRP A 1015 -37.40 -21.52 6.44
N GLU A 1016 -37.45 -22.85 6.61
CA GLU A 1016 -38.13 -23.80 5.72
C GLU A 1016 -39.37 -24.48 6.34
N MET A 1017 -39.67 -24.19 7.61
CA MET A 1017 -40.69 -24.88 8.39
C MET A 1017 -42.10 -24.30 8.14
N PRO A 1018 -43.05 -25.10 7.61
CA PRO A 1018 -44.43 -24.65 7.47
C PRO A 1018 -45.12 -24.51 8.83
N PHE A 1019 -45.99 -23.51 8.97
CA PHE A 1019 -46.80 -23.31 10.17
C PHE A 1019 -48.21 -22.79 9.83
N THR A 1020 -49.11 -22.87 10.81
CA THR A 1020 -50.49 -22.40 10.64
C THR A 1020 -50.87 -21.40 11.74
N ALA A 1021 -51.73 -20.44 11.38
CA ALA A 1021 -52.33 -19.50 12.32
C ALA A 1021 -53.85 -19.63 12.24
N GLU A 1022 -54.47 -20.12 13.33
CA GLU A 1022 -55.92 -20.22 13.44
C GLU A 1022 -56.53 -18.91 13.96
N VAL A 1023 -57.56 -18.44 13.28
CA VAL A 1023 -58.27 -17.21 13.57
C VAL A 1023 -59.72 -17.57 13.91
N PRO A 1024 -60.16 -17.43 15.16
CA PRO A 1024 -61.53 -17.75 15.55
C PRO A 1024 -62.53 -16.77 14.91
N ALA A 1025 -63.74 -17.23 14.64
CA ALA A 1025 -64.80 -16.44 13.98
C ALA A 1025 -65.05 -15.08 14.66
N LYS A 1026 -64.92 -15.01 16.00
CA LYS A 1026 -65.11 -13.78 16.79
C LYS A 1026 -64.13 -12.66 16.46
N LEU A 1027 -62.96 -12.97 15.89
CA LEU A 1027 -61.96 -11.97 15.49
C LEU A 1027 -62.13 -11.53 14.03
N LEU A 1028 -63.07 -12.14 13.30
CA LEU A 1028 -63.34 -11.86 11.89
C LEU A 1028 -64.60 -11.00 11.75
N LYS A 1029 -64.52 -10.01 10.86
CA LYS A 1029 -65.64 -9.15 10.48
C LYS A 1029 -66.32 -9.75 9.26
N SER A 1030 -67.58 -10.15 9.41
CA SER A 1030 -68.40 -10.64 8.30
C SER A 1030 -68.73 -9.49 7.34
N GLY A 1031 -68.65 -9.75 6.03
CA GLY A 1031 -68.98 -8.77 4.98
C GLY A 1031 -68.06 -7.56 4.88
N GLN A 1032 -66.98 -7.50 5.67
CA GLN A 1032 -65.99 -6.43 5.64
C GLN A 1032 -64.57 -6.99 5.43
N PRO A 1033 -63.63 -6.21 4.85
CA PRO A 1033 -62.23 -6.62 4.76
C PRO A 1033 -61.61 -6.80 6.15
N ASN A 1034 -60.96 -7.95 6.38
CA ASN A 1034 -60.17 -8.23 7.57
C ASN A 1034 -58.70 -7.93 7.29
N VAL A 1035 -58.01 -7.24 8.19
CA VAL A 1035 -56.61 -6.86 7.98
C VAL A 1035 -55.70 -7.94 8.53
N VAL A 1036 -54.79 -8.46 7.71
CA VAL A 1036 -53.75 -9.41 8.13
C VAL A 1036 -52.41 -8.71 8.04
N VAL A 1037 -51.64 -8.73 9.14
CA VAL A 1037 -50.30 -8.15 9.22
C VAL A 1037 -49.30 -9.23 9.64
N VAL A 1038 -48.15 -9.31 9.00
CA VAL A 1038 -47.08 -10.26 9.35
C VAL A 1038 -45.77 -9.51 9.53
N ARG A 1039 -45.20 -9.55 10.74
CA ARG A 1039 -43.83 -9.10 10.99
C ARG A 1039 -42.90 -10.27 10.74
N VAL A 1040 -41.85 -10.07 9.96
CA VAL A 1040 -40.81 -11.06 9.63
C VAL A 1040 -39.46 -10.55 10.10
N HIS A 1041 -38.64 -11.42 10.67
CA HIS A 1041 -37.23 -11.12 10.99
C HIS A 1041 -36.33 -11.96 10.11
N ASN A 1042 -35.25 -11.37 9.61
CA ASN A 1042 -34.18 -12.08 8.91
C ASN A 1042 -32.81 -11.56 9.39
N SER A 1043 -31.95 -12.45 9.86
CA SER A 1043 -30.60 -12.14 10.35
C SER A 1043 -29.50 -12.35 9.31
N THR A 1044 -29.71 -13.22 8.31
CA THR A 1044 -28.68 -13.59 7.34
C THR A 1044 -29.27 -14.01 5.99
N ALA A 1045 -28.51 -13.91 4.90
CA ALA A 1045 -28.98 -14.23 3.55
C ALA A 1045 -30.29 -13.47 3.18
N ASN A 1046 -31.23 -14.12 2.48
CA ASN A 1046 -32.41 -13.48 1.89
C ASN A 1046 -33.67 -13.66 2.74
N GLY A 1047 -34.29 -12.56 3.17
CA GLY A 1047 -35.51 -12.57 3.96
C GLY A 1047 -36.80 -12.59 3.14
N GLY A 1048 -37.92 -12.99 3.77
CA GLY A 1048 -39.27 -12.77 3.28
C GLY A 1048 -40.25 -13.94 3.44
N ILE A 1049 -41.51 -13.70 3.08
CA ILE A 1049 -42.52 -14.77 2.92
C ILE A 1049 -42.28 -15.44 1.56
N TRP A 1050 -41.36 -16.40 1.53
CA TRP A 1050 -40.78 -16.94 0.31
C TRP A 1050 -41.46 -18.23 -0.20
N ARG A 1051 -42.43 -18.78 0.54
CA ARG A 1051 -43.34 -19.82 0.05
C ARG A 1051 -44.83 -19.39 0.18
N PRO A 1052 -45.77 -20.05 -0.52
CA PRO A 1052 -47.16 -19.59 -0.58
C PRO A 1052 -47.86 -19.47 0.78
N VAL A 1053 -48.82 -18.55 0.87
CA VAL A 1053 -49.76 -18.43 1.99
C VAL A 1053 -51.15 -18.80 1.49
N LEU A 1054 -51.76 -19.81 2.10
CA LEU A 1054 -53.12 -20.26 1.79
C LEU A 1054 -54.07 -19.85 2.91
N VAL A 1055 -55.36 -19.73 2.59
CA VAL A 1055 -56.42 -19.44 3.57
C VAL A 1055 -57.50 -20.50 3.45
N GLN A 1056 -57.87 -21.11 4.57
CA GLN A 1056 -58.92 -22.12 4.66
C GLN A 1056 -59.98 -21.69 5.66
N ALA A 1057 -61.26 -21.92 5.39
CA ALA A 1057 -62.26 -21.87 6.46
C ALA A 1057 -62.15 -23.10 7.38
N LEU A 1058 -62.21 -22.87 8.69
CA LEU A 1058 -62.36 -23.94 9.67
C LEU A 1058 -63.74 -24.60 9.49
N PRO A 1059 -63.91 -25.91 9.81
CA PRO A 1059 -65.21 -26.56 9.76
C PRO A 1059 -66.27 -25.77 10.53
N ALA A 1060 -67.49 -25.71 10.01
CA ALA A 1060 -68.62 -25.19 10.76
C ALA A 1060 -68.76 -26.03 12.04
N ARG A 1061 -68.68 -25.37 13.20
CA ARG A 1061 -68.88 -26.02 14.50
C ARG A 1061 -70.35 -26.20 14.80
#